data_AF-A0A6G4VK35-F1
#
_entry.id   AF-A0A6G4VK35-F1
#
_cell.length_a   1.000
_cell.length_b   1.000
_cell.length_c   1.000
_cell.angle_alpha   90.00
_cell.angle_beta   90.00
_cell.angle_gamma   90.00
#
_symmetry.space_group_name_H-M   'P 1'
#
loop_
_entity.id
_entity.type
_entity.pdbx_description
1 polymer ?
#
loop_
_entity_poly.entity_id
_entity_poly.type
_entity_poly.pdbx_seq_one_letter_code
_entity_poly.pdbx_strand_id
1 'polypeptide(L)'
;MIHVRRAMVAATALFAVVVGSPGLAQAQPAADPVPPASSADPDPGSGLPAGWQITGKGSGRQLTWHSSGPVPMGDAAVEFYSGDRLLGRPTAAEDRRTFSLSLAGVRLGPVRELQKELQVRAGGRRLDGDKAAADPQRRRPTAPVKPSATLPANPVDPGVPGPYRTATGEYELKPVQLPGFPAPVEMRGTVVAPDGAPGPRPLALFLHGRHSTCFTTEGDEGDVLGEWPCPTGSKPIPSHRGYLHDQKLLASQGYVTVSISANGINGQDYLAEDGGAQARSSLVRQHLAHWADWAAAGRATAPAVVRGTARADLSQVLLVGHSRGGEGVNRAAMDSLSKPPADQDGYQGPVRWKIRGTVLIGPTVFGHNPAPDVPSMTILPGCDGDVSDLQGEMYVDATRGVSRGAALHSAVYMVGANHNFFNSEWTPGQAEAPADDDFWHDDEFPDPVCSPGTATRLTAARQQAAGSTYIAAAARLFIAGDDRVRPLLDGSGVRAPSADPARVLTHAVGARRTGAFLPDDPSVAVDGGRLCAQVNPDPAAACLDPEGPGRSPHFSYWETSPEPGRNAVALDWSAPGSAVRVRPARPVSVAGAEALALRVIVPPNTTGTRMDVSLTDTTGRRVTLGRVRVDGLPGTDRTTSHWAREVRVPLAAAARAGLDLKRVKALELTPRSQSGQAWLVDAWGWSPGMAKVRTATLPRVDIGRLTVQEGDSGVRTYQVPVRVSGQGSGQIRLFVAEPDSDTSTSRVVTVRPGSTIEVPVDVEGNTRFGYGTSHNVFAKAVRGAVVGSHRGGVDAENDDPMPTFSATPVADRVTEGQSLTWRITQSAVADEEIWLNAAFLPVGGGGAELSTTDLDPDWFEQNTGESPSPARPLSEVEELFLPISIPAGQLSTEVTVPTTPDGVSEPEESLRMQLTTWDEENGEPVEGPVLTGTVRDAQ
;
A
#
# COMPACT_ATOMS: atom_id res chain seq x y z
N MET A 1 54.39 47.97 -34.22
CA MET A 1 54.04 47.64 -35.62
C MET A 1 54.30 46.16 -35.85
N ILE A 2 53.47 45.50 -36.67
CA ILE A 2 53.79 44.33 -37.52
C ILE A 2 54.11 42.97 -36.85
N HIS A 3 53.27 41.98 -37.20
CA HIS A 3 53.40 40.51 -37.28
C HIS A 3 54.49 39.70 -36.53
N VAL A 4 54.05 38.87 -35.58
CA VAL A 4 53.81 37.41 -35.76
C VAL A 4 54.66 36.65 -36.83
N ARG A 5 55.57 35.74 -36.42
CA ARG A 5 55.38 34.26 -36.49
C ARG A 5 56.51 33.44 -35.81
N ARG A 6 56.17 32.18 -35.48
CA ARG A 6 56.88 31.16 -34.68
C ARG A 6 58.27 30.72 -35.20
N ALA A 7 59.15 30.30 -34.28
CA ALA A 7 60.08 29.17 -34.44
C ALA A 7 60.41 28.51 -33.07
N MET A 8 60.87 27.25 -33.07
CA MET A 8 60.95 26.32 -31.92
C MET A 8 62.30 26.30 -31.20
N VAL A 9 62.29 25.92 -29.91
CA VAL A 9 63.25 24.98 -29.28
C VAL A 9 62.45 24.09 -28.31
N ALA A 10 62.87 22.83 -28.10
CA ALA A 10 62.17 21.84 -27.27
C ALA A 10 63.02 21.35 -26.08
N ALA A 11 62.37 20.78 -25.07
CA ALA A 11 62.97 19.96 -24.01
C ALA A 11 61.98 18.87 -23.58
N THR A 12 62.50 17.72 -23.11
CA THR A 12 61.77 16.44 -23.10
C THR A 12 61.30 16.01 -21.71
N ALA A 13 60.15 15.34 -21.64
CA ALA A 13 59.77 14.45 -20.54
C ALA A 13 59.04 13.23 -21.12
N LEU A 14 59.29 12.02 -20.59
CA LEU A 14 58.67 10.78 -21.06
C LEU A 14 57.34 10.52 -20.35
N PHE A 15 56.39 9.95 -21.09
CA PHE A 15 55.34 9.09 -20.53
C PHE A 15 55.19 7.86 -21.42
N ALA A 16 55.02 6.68 -20.82
CA ALA A 16 54.71 5.46 -21.54
C ALA A 16 53.21 5.39 -21.86
N VAL A 17 52.86 4.86 -23.02
CA VAL A 17 51.48 4.69 -23.48
C VAL A 17 51.20 3.22 -23.72
N VAL A 18 50.09 2.72 -23.18
CA VAL A 18 49.46 1.48 -23.63
C VAL A 18 48.21 1.87 -24.41
N VAL A 19 48.09 1.38 -25.65
CA VAL A 19 46.95 1.64 -26.52
C VAL A 19 46.01 0.43 -26.49
N GLY A 20 44.76 0.66 -26.11
CA GLY A 20 43.67 -0.29 -26.27
C GLY A 20 42.48 0.41 -26.94
N SER A 21 42.25 0.13 -28.21
CA SER A 21 41.12 0.71 -28.95
C SER A 21 39.85 -0.09 -28.67
N PRO A 22 38.70 0.55 -28.33
CA PRO A 22 37.42 -0.15 -28.34
C PRO A 22 37.05 -0.50 -29.79
N GLY A 23 36.78 -1.78 -30.04
CA GLY A 23 36.31 -2.25 -31.33
C GLY A 23 34.86 -1.83 -31.59
N LEU A 24 34.54 -1.51 -32.85
CA LEU A 24 33.16 -1.29 -33.29
C LEU A 24 32.43 -2.63 -33.36
N ALA A 25 31.61 -2.94 -32.36
CA ALA A 25 30.61 -4.01 -32.48
C ALA A 25 29.48 -3.53 -33.42
N GLN A 26 29.15 -4.33 -34.43
CA GLN A 26 27.98 -4.07 -35.27
C GLN A 26 26.73 -4.62 -34.59
N ALA A 27 25.62 -3.88 -34.67
CA ALA A 27 24.32 -4.42 -34.27
C ALA A 27 23.91 -5.55 -35.23
N GLN A 28 23.53 -6.70 -34.67
CA GLN A 28 22.78 -7.72 -35.40
C GLN A 28 21.28 -7.33 -35.44
N PRO A 29 20.49 -7.91 -36.36
CA PRO A 29 19.03 -7.70 -36.36
C PRO A 29 18.40 -8.18 -35.06
N ALA A 30 17.28 -7.57 -34.66
CA ALA A 30 16.41 -8.16 -33.66
C ALA A 30 15.87 -9.51 -34.17
N ALA A 31 15.68 -10.47 -33.26
CA ALA A 31 14.91 -11.67 -33.56
C ALA A 31 13.42 -11.31 -33.69
N ASP A 32 12.68 -12.05 -34.52
CA ASP A 32 11.23 -11.92 -34.62
C ASP A 32 10.55 -12.33 -33.29
N PRO A 33 9.41 -11.71 -32.92
CA PRO A 33 8.75 -11.99 -31.66
C PRO A 33 8.18 -13.42 -31.61
N VAL A 34 8.46 -14.13 -30.52
CA VAL A 34 7.79 -15.39 -30.18
C VAL A 34 6.33 -15.10 -29.84
N PRO A 35 5.34 -15.92 -30.27
CA PRO A 35 3.95 -15.74 -29.88
C PRO A 35 3.76 -15.86 -28.36
N PRO A 36 2.79 -15.14 -27.75
CA PRO A 36 2.42 -15.40 -26.36
C PRO A 36 1.93 -16.83 -26.20
N ALA A 37 2.30 -17.47 -25.09
CA ALA A 37 1.81 -18.80 -24.75
C ALA A 37 0.28 -18.78 -24.56
N SER A 38 -0.39 -19.85 -24.98
CA SER A 38 -1.82 -20.04 -24.74
C SER A 38 -2.12 -20.20 -23.25
N SER A 39 -3.28 -19.70 -22.83
CA SER A 39 -3.80 -19.90 -21.48
C SER A 39 -3.97 -21.38 -21.14
N ALA A 40 -3.47 -21.78 -19.97
CA ALA A 40 -3.84 -23.03 -19.30
C ALA A 40 -4.68 -22.72 -18.04
N ASP A 41 -5.56 -23.65 -17.67
CA ASP A 41 -6.32 -23.61 -16.40
C ASP A 41 -5.49 -24.27 -15.27
N PRO A 42 -5.73 -23.93 -13.99
CA PRO A 42 -4.72 -24.12 -12.93
C PRO A 42 -4.54 -25.58 -12.46
N ASP A 43 -3.34 -26.13 -12.68
CA ASP A 43 -2.87 -27.39 -12.09
C ASP A 43 -2.99 -27.46 -10.54
N PRO A 44 -3.51 -28.56 -9.96
CA PRO A 44 -3.63 -28.74 -8.51
C PRO A 44 -2.44 -29.43 -7.81
N GLY A 45 -1.44 -29.92 -8.54
CA GLY A 45 -0.34 -30.74 -7.99
C GLY A 45 0.61 -30.01 -7.02
N SER A 46 0.61 -28.67 -7.00
CA SER A 46 1.63 -27.86 -6.29
C SER A 46 1.66 -27.98 -4.76
N GLY A 47 0.60 -28.51 -4.13
CA GLY A 47 0.44 -28.56 -2.67
C GLY A 47 0.17 -27.21 -2.00
N LEU A 48 0.11 -26.12 -2.76
CA LEU A 48 -0.29 -24.77 -2.32
C LEU A 48 -1.82 -24.59 -2.48
N PRO A 49 -2.43 -23.46 -2.07
CA PRO A 49 -3.84 -23.21 -2.34
C PRO A 49 -4.11 -23.01 -3.84
N ALA A 50 -5.35 -23.25 -4.29
CA ALA A 50 -5.72 -23.11 -5.70
C ALA A 50 -5.36 -21.73 -6.29
N GLY A 51 -4.76 -21.74 -7.48
CA GLY A 51 -4.22 -20.54 -8.14
C GLY A 51 -2.85 -20.07 -7.61
N TRP A 52 -2.25 -20.74 -6.61
CA TRP A 52 -0.86 -20.48 -6.22
C TRP A 52 0.09 -21.55 -6.78
N GLN A 53 1.21 -21.09 -7.32
CA GLN A 53 2.31 -21.89 -7.84
C GLN A 53 3.64 -21.27 -7.40
N ILE A 54 4.71 -22.06 -7.31
CA ILE A 54 6.07 -21.49 -7.34
C ILE A 54 6.53 -21.61 -8.79
N THR A 55 6.34 -20.53 -9.54
CA THR A 55 6.92 -20.37 -10.87
C THR A 55 8.29 -19.70 -10.74
N GLY A 56 8.97 -19.45 -11.84
CA GLY A 56 10.31 -18.88 -11.75
C GLY A 56 11.32 -19.82 -11.09
N LYS A 57 12.58 -19.43 -11.19
CA LYS A 57 13.67 -20.37 -11.41
C LYS A 57 14.95 -19.91 -10.68
N GLY A 58 15.51 -20.77 -9.83
CA GLY A 58 16.67 -20.44 -8.98
C GLY A 58 16.38 -19.26 -8.04
N SER A 59 17.22 -18.22 -8.01
CA SER A 59 16.94 -16.99 -7.25
C SER A 59 15.85 -16.15 -7.93
N GLY A 60 15.69 -16.34 -9.24
CA GLY A 60 14.50 -16.01 -10.00
C GLY A 60 13.26 -16.83 -9.64
N ARG A 61 13.29 -17.73 -8.63
CA ARG A 61 12.07 -18.34 -8.05
C ARG A 61 11.10 -17.24 -7.66
N GLN A 62 9.86 -17.43 -8.03
CA GLN A 62 8.77 -16.52 -7.73
C GLN A 62 7.63 -17.31 -7.11
N LEU A 63 7.23 -16.97 -5.88
CA LEU A 63 5.91 -17.35 -5.43
C LEU A 63 4.94 -16.56 -6.29
N THR A 64 4.05 -17.27 -6.96
CA THR A 64 3.20 -16.71 -8.00
C THR A 64 1.74 -17.07 -7.72
N TRP A 65 0.86 -16.11 -7.92
CA TRP A 65 -0.59 -16.29 -7.83
C TRP A 65 -1.23 -15.89 -9.16
N HIS A 66 -2.01 -16.81 -9.75
CA HIS A 66 -2.87 -16.54 -10.89
C HIS A 66 -4.32 -16.35 -10.42
N SER A 67 -4.87 -15.16 -10.64
CA SER A 67 -6.25 -14.84 -10.25
C SER A 67 -7.28 -15.34 -11.26
N SER A 68 -8.41 -15.89 -10.78
CA SER A 68 -9.54 -16.39 -11.61
C SER A 68 -10.21 -15.36 -12.55
N GLY A 69 -9.73 -14.13 -12.57
CA GLY A 69 -10.08 -13.04 -13.48
C GLY A 69 -9.13 -11.86 -13.24
N PRO A 70 -8.96 -10.94 -14.21
CA PRO A 70 -7.98 -9.85 -14.09
C PRO A 70 -8.21 -8.97 -12.85
N VAL A 71 -7.14 -8.72 -12.09
CA VAL A 71 -7.12 -7.76 -10.99
C VAL A 71 -6.85 -6.37 -11.58
N PRO A 72 -7.72 -5.36 -11.34
CA PRO A 72 -7.47 -4.00 -11.80
C PRO A 72 -6.14 -3.44 -11.26
N MET A 73 -5.47 -2.59 -12.04
CA MET A 73 -4.22 -1.93 -11.62
C MET A 73 -4.54 -0.79 -10.64
N GLY A 74 -4.93 -1.14 -9.42
CA GLY A 74 -5.25 -0.19 -8.36
C GLY A 74 -4.02 0.43 -7.67
N ASP A 75 -4.31 1.28 -6.71
CA ASP A 75 -3.36 1.99 -5.86
C ASP A 75 -2.91 1.19 -4.64
N ALA A 76 -3.76 0.33 -4.09
CA ALA A 76 -3.33 -0.66 -3.11
C ALA A 76 -2.15 -1.47 -3.65
N ALA A 77 -1.18 -1.77 -2.79
CA ALA A 77 -0.23 -2.80 -3.11
C ALA A 77 -0.96 -4.15 -3.08
N VAL A 78 -0.80 -4.96 -4.12
CA VAL A 78 -1.00 -6.40 -4.00
C VAL A 78 0.15 -6.92 -3.15
N GLU A 79 -0.18 -7.70 -2.13
CA GLU A 79 0.72 -8.13 -1.07
C GLU A 79 0.49 -9.61 -0.77
N PHE A 80 1.56 -10.39 -0.72
CA PHE A 80 1.50 -11.80 -0.36
C PHE A 80 1.82 -11.98 1.12
N TYR A 81 1.01 -12.78 1.79
CA TYR A 81 1.09 -13.05 3.22
C TYR A 81 1.16 -14.56 3.49
N SER A 82 1.88 -14.96 4.55
CA SER A 82 1.64 -16.23 5.26
C SER A 82 1.11 -15.86 6.63
N GLY A 83 -0.11 -16.26 6.96
CA GLY A 83 -0.76 -15.89 8.22
C GLY A 83 -0.95 -14.38 8.31
N ASP A 84 -0.12 -13.72 9.12
CA ASP A 84 -0.06 -12.25 9.24
C ASP A 84 1.30 -11.63 8.85
N ARG A 85 2.33 -12.42 8.53
CA ARG A 85 3.57 -11.90 7.92
C ARG A 85 3.36 -11.55 6.46
N LEU A 86 3.68 -10.30 6.13
CA LEU A 86 3.91 -9.85 4.76
C LEU A 86 5.18 -10.52 4.22
N LEU A 87 5.03 -11.43 3.25
CA LEU A 87 6.13 -12.04 2.50
C LEU A 87 6.75 -11.00 1.54
N GLY A 88 5.91 -10.20 0.88
CA GLY A 88 6.36 -9.15 -0.03
C GLY A 88 5.25 -8.63 -0.95
N ARG A 89 5.66 -7.81 -1.92
CA ARG A 89 4.79 -7.21 -2.94
C ARG A 89 5.16 -7.78 -4.32
N PRO A 90 4.33 -8.65 -4.92
CA PRO A 90 4.59 -9.19 -6.26
C PRO A 90 4.64 -8.11 -7.34
N THR A 91 5.38 -8.40 -8.41
CA THR A 91 5.23 -7.74 -9.72
C THR A 91 4.04 -8.35 -10.44
N ALA A 92 3.22 -7.53 -11.10
CA ALA A 92 2.13 -8.01 -11.94
C ALA A 92 2.62 -8.26 -13.38
N ALA A 93 2.19 -9.34 -14.01
CA ALA A 93 2.40 -9.58 -15.44
C ALA A 93 1.40 -8.75 -16.30
N GLU A 94 1.66 -8.69 -17.60
CA GLU A 94 0.85 -7.95 -18.58
C GLU A 94 -0.61 -8.44 -18.65
N ASP A 95 -0.86 -9.72 -18.33
CA ASP A 95 -2.20 -10.32 -18.27
C ASP A 95 -3.09 -9.77 -17.14
N ARG A 96 -2.50 -9.06 -16.17
CA ARG A 96 -3.12 -8.58 -14.92
C ARG A 96 -3.81 -9.68 -14.10
N ARG A 97 -3.44 -10.94 -14.30
CA ARG A 97 -3.89 -12.11 -13.53
C ARG A 97 -2.75 -12.76 -12.75
N THR A 98 -1.57 -12.80 -13.35
CA THR A 98 -0.38 -13.43 -12.79
C THR A 98 0.41 -12.41 -11.98
N PHE A 99 0.60 -12.69 -10.69
CA PHE A 99 1.33 -11.86 -9.74
C PHE A 99 2.49 -12.66 -9.16
N SER A 100 3.72 -12.18 -9.35
CA SER A 100 4.93 -12.94 -9.06
C SER A 100 5.85 -12.19 -8.09
N LEU A 101 6.09 -12.76 -6.91
CA LEU A 101 6.99 -12.24 -5.87
C LEU A 101 8.28 -13.08 -5.87
N SER A 102 9.41 -12.46 -6.19
CA SER A 102 10.72 -13.13 -6.09
C SER A 102 10.97 -13.65 -4.67
N LEU A 103 11.48 -14.88 -4.60
CA LEU A 103 11.84 -15.57 -3.36
C LEU A 103 13.32 -15.41 -3.00
N ALA A 104 14.11 -14.71 -3.83
CA ALA A 104 15.39 -14.16 -3.38
C ALA A 104 15.14 -13.23 -2.18
N GLY A 105 15.62 -13.63 -1.01
CA GLY A 105 15.38 -12.93 0.25
C GLY A 105 14.17 -13.40 1.07
N VAL A 106 13.35 -14.32 0.57
CA VAL A 106 12.04 -14.67 1.16
C VAL A 106 11.87 -16.19 1.33
N ARG A 107 12.22 -16.69 2.51
CA ARG A 107 11.98 -18.08 2.88
C ARG A 107 10.50 -18.33 3.18
N LEU A 108 9.98 -19.38 2.56
CA LEU A 108 8.63 -19.89 2.78
C LEU A 108 8.65 -20.96 3.89
N GLY A 109 7.56 -21.06 4.65
CA GLY A 109 7.38 -22.14 5.62
C GLY A 109 7.15 -23.50 4.96
N PRO A 110 7.03 -24.59 5.74
CA PRO A 110 6.66 -25.90 5.20
C PRO A 110 5.35 -25.84 4.41
N VAL A 111 5.29 -26.48 3.23
CA VAL A 111 4.15 -26.41 2.30
C VAL A 111 2.79 -26.68 2.98
N ARG A 112 2.75 -27.58 3.97
CA ARG A 112 1.54 -27.91 4.75
C ARG A 112 0.97 -26.75 5.56
N GLU A 113 1.76 -25.75 5.91
CA GLU A 113 1.27 -24.52 6.53
C GLU A 113 0.96 -23.46 5.46
N LEU A 114 1.79 -23.30 4.43
CA LEU A 114 1.50 -22.44 3.26
C LEU A 114 0.12 -22.73 2.65
N GLN A 115 -0.24 -24.02 2.53
CA GLN A 115 -1.53 -24.50 2.03
C GLN A 115 -2.76 -23.95 2.80
N LYS A 116 -2.56 -23.49 4.04
CA LYS A 116 -3.61 -22.87 4.88
C LYS A 116 -3.39 -21.35 5.04
N GLU A 117 -2.13 -20.95 5.11
CA GLU A 117 -1.70 -19.62 5.54
C GLU A 117 -1.50 -18.62 4.41
N LEU A 118 -1.25 -19.06 3.17
CA LEU A 118 -1.04 -18.15 2.05
C LEU A 118 -2.30 -17.32 1.79
N GLN A 119 -2.11 -16.00 1.63
CA GLN A 119 -3.16 -15.03 1.31
C GLN A 119 -2.63 -13.93 0.40
N VAL A 120 -3.37 -13.58 -0.63
CA VAL A 120 -3.16 -12.35 -1.40
C VAL A 120 -4.05 -11.29 -0.78
N ARG A 121 -3.45 -10.22 -0.26
CA ARG A 121 -4.16 -9.07 0.30
C ARG A 121 -3.92 -7.84 -0.60
N ALA A 122 -4.93 -7.01 -0.78
CA ALA A 122 -4.80 -5.67 -1.36
C ALA A 122 -5.68 -4.69 -0.57
N GLY A 123 -5.08 -3.63 -0.03
CA GLY A 123 -5.78 -2.72 0.89
C GLY A 123 -6.41 -3.48 2.06
N GLY A 124 -5.72 -4.53 2.54
CA GLY A 124 -6.21 -5.49 3.54
C GLY A 124 -7.29 -6.48 3.07
N ARG A 125 -7.96 -6.31 1.92
CA ARG A 125 -8.95 -7.27 1.39
C ARG A 125 -8.25 -8.51 0.83
N ARG A 126 -8.65 -9.72 1.26
CA ARG A 126 -8.17 -10.97 0.67
C ARG A 126 -8.74 -11.14 -0.74
N LEU A 127 -7.92 -11.52 -1.72
CA LEU A 127 -8.29 -11.68 -3.13
C LEU A 127 -8.37 -13.14 -3.60
N ASP A 128 -7.64 -14.04 -2.94
CA ASP A 128 -7.45 -15.46 -3.30
C ASP A 128 -8.29 -16.43 -2.47
N GLY A 129 -9.19 -15.92 -1.61
CA GLY A 129 -10.06 -16.76 -0.80
C GLY A 129 -11.24 -17.33 -1.60
N ASP A 130 -11.62 -18.57 -1.32
CA ASP A 130 -12.80 -19.22 -1.88
C ASP A 130 -14.05 -18.33 -1.85
N LYS A 131 -14.69 -18.15 -3.01
CA LYS A 131 -15.97 -17.43 -3.17
C LYS A 131 -17.09 -18.01 -2.29
N ALA A 132 -16.93 -19.27 -1.82
CA ALA A 132 -17.89 -20.00 -0.99
C ALA A 132 -17.55 -20.07 0.52
N ALA A 133 -16.33 -19.76 0.97
CA ALA A 133 -15.89 -20.03 2.36
C ALA A 133 -16.51 -19.11 3.44
N ALA A 134 -17.30 -18.10 3.04
CA ALA A 134 -18.04 -17.23 3.95
C ALA A 134 -19.33 -17.91 4.45
N ASP A 135 -19.18 -18.71 5.53
CA ASP A 135 -20.24 -19.45 6.26
C ASP A 135 -21.64 -18.79 6.17
N PRO A 136 -22.62 -19.46 5.54
CA PRO A 136 -24.00 -18.96 5.44
C PRO A 136 -24.67 -18.65 6.80
N GLN A 137 -24.22 -19.24 7.91
CA GLN A 137 -24.74 -18.91 9.25
C GLN A 137 -24.17 -17.60 9.82
N ARG A 138 -22.98 -17.18 9.39
CA ARG A 138 -22.44 -15.82 9.64
C ARG A 138 -23.16 -14.76 8.81
N ARG A 139 -23.75 -15.11 7.65
CA ARG A 139 -24.57 -14.22 6.80
C ARG A 139 -25.94 -13.86 7.43
N ARG A 140 -25.95 -13.30 8.64
CA ARG A 140 -27.14 -12.57 9.14
C ARG A 140 -27.24 -11.25 8.39
N PRO A 141 -28.28 -11.01 7.56
CA PRO A 141 -28.47 -9.70 6.94
C PRO A 141 -28.63 -8.65 8.04
N THR A 142 -27.72 -7.68 8.09
CA THR A 142 -27.80 -6.56 9.02
C THR A 142 -29.08 -5.78 8.76
N ALA A 143 -29.78 -5.40 9.83
CA ALA A 143 -31.06 -4.70 9.73
C ALA A 143 -30.89 -3.42 8.88
N PRO A 144 -31.87 -3.07 8.01
CA PRO A 144 -31.69 -2.14 6.90
C PRO A 144 -31.01 -0.85 7.31
N VAL A 145 -29.81 -0.66 6.76
CA VAL A 145 -28.83 0.31 7.23
C VAL A 145 -29.30 1.73 6.94
N LYS A 146 -29.76 2.43 7.98
CA LYS A 146 -30.29 3.79 7.83
C LYS A 146 -29.13 4.80 7.72
N PRO A 147 -29.07 5.62 6.66
CA PRO A 147 -28.16 6.75 6.59
C PRO A 147 -28.30 7.64 7.83
N SER A 148 -27.19 8.16 8.32
CA SER A 148 -27.18 9.03 9.50
C SER A 148 -28.07 10.27 9.31
N ALA A 149 -28.61 10.79 10.40
CA ALA A 149 -29.47 11.97 10.36
C ALA A 149 -28.72 13.16 9.73
N THR A 150 -29.39 13.88 8.82
CA THR A 150 -28.81 15.02 8.11
C THR A 150 -28.30 16.07 9.10
N LEU A 151 -27.00 16.36 9.05
CA LEU A 151 -26.38 17.36 9.93
C LEU A 151 -26.88 18.79 9.62
N PRO A 152 -26.78 19.73 10.57
CA PRO A 152 -27.01 21.15 10.30
C PRO A 152 -26.07 21.65 9.20
N ALA A 153 -26.55 22.56 8.35
CA ALA A 153 -25.73 23.18 7.32
C ALA A 153 -24.73 24.18 7.92
N ASN A 154 -23.49 24.18 7.43
CA ASN A 154 -22.51 25.21 7.74
C ASN A 154 -22.93 26.55 7.08
N PRO A 155 -22.81 27.71 7.76
CA PRO A 155 -23.24 29.01 7.21
C PRO A 155 -22.42 29.51 6.01
N VAL A 156 -21.32 28.84 5.68
CA VAL A 156 -20.54 29.06 4.46
C VAL A 156 -20.48 27.74 3.69
N ASP A 157 -21.02 27.74 2.47
CA ASP A 157 -20.86 26.64 1.54
C ASP A 157 -19.61 26.85 0.66
N PRO A 158 -18.63 25.93 0.68
CA PRO A 158 -17.45 25.99 -0.18
C PRO A 158 -17.66 25.43 -1.59
N GLY A 159 -18.75 24.68 -1.88
CA GLY A 159 -18.99 24.11 -3.21
C GLY A 159 -19.58 25.09 -4.23
N VAL A 160 -19.97 26.29 -3.79
CA VAL A 160 -20.53 27.33 -4.66
C VAL A 160 -19.44 27.92 -5.57
N PRO A 161 -19.66 28.00 -6.90
CA PRO A 161 -18.74 28.67 -7.83
C PRO A 161 -18.48 30.13 -7.47
N GLY A 162 -17.25 30.58 -7.73
CA GLY A 162 -16.87 31.98 -7.53
C GLY A 162 -17.15 32.87 -8.74
N PRO A 163 -16.78 34.17 -8.66
CA PRO A 163 -17.16 35.17 -9.66
C PRO A 163 -16.27 35.17 -10.92
N TYR A 164 -15.18 34.40 -10.97
CA TYR A 164 -14.26 34.41 -12.11
C TYR A 164 -14.72 33.44 -13.20
N ARG A 165 -14.64 33.89 -14.46
CA ARG A 165 -14.60 32.96 -15.59
C ARG A 165 -13.30 32.17 -15.54
N THR A 166 -13.32 30.99 -16.14
CA THR A 166 -12.16 30.09 -16.16
C THR A 166 -11.66 29.91 -17.59
N ALA A 167 -10.35 29.73 -17.74
CA ALA A 167 -9.71 29.33 -18.98
C ALA A 167 -8.95 28.03 -18.76
N THR A 168 -9.07 27.11 -19.72
CA THR A 168 -8.48 25.77 -19.69
C THR A 168 -7.47 25.62 -20.83
N GLY A 169 -6.44 24.82 -20.61
CA GLY A 169 -5.47 24.41 -21.63
C GLY A 169 -4.36 23.59 -21.00
N GLU A 170 -3.50 22.99 -21.81
CA GLU A 170 -2.51 22.02 -21.33
C GLU A 170 -1.07 22.49 -21.61
N TYR A 171 -0.11 21.81 -21.01
CA TYR A 171 1.30 21.94 -21.37
C TYR A 171 2.00 20.58 -21.29
N GLU A 172 3.08 20.48 -22.05
CA GLU A 172 4.02 19.37 -22.03
C GLU A 172 5.43 19.97 -21.98
N LEU A 173 6.30 19.37 -21.17
CA LEU A 173 7.73 19.69 -21.07
C LEU A 173 8.53 18.42 -21.39
N LYS A 174 9.86 18.55 -21.50
CA LYS A 174 10.73 17.38 -21.66
C LYS A 174 10.51 16.37 -20.53
N PRO A 175 10.34 15.07 -20.82
CA PRO A 175 10.35 14.01 -19.82
C PRO A 175 11.60 14.06 -18.94
N VAL A 176 11.48 13.57 -17.71
CA VAL A 176 12.50 13.64 -16.66
C VAL A 176 12.94 12.27 -16.20
N GLN A 177 14.24 12.09 -16.05
CA GLN A 177 14.81 10.89 -15.47
C GLN A 177 14.71 10.97 -13.94
N LEU A 178 14.07 9.98 -13.31
CA LEU A 178 14.00 9.87 -11.85
C LEU A 178 14.97 8.77 -11.34
N PRO A 179 15.51 8.88 -10.11
CA PRO A 179 16.32 7.82 -9.51
C PRO A 179 15.51 6.53 -9.31
N GLY A 180 16.08 5.38 -9.66
CA GLY A 180 15.45 4.06 -9.51
C GLY A 180 14.47 3.64 -10.63
N PHE A 181 14.19 4.50 -11.61
CA PHE A 181 13.22 4.24 -12.69
C PHE A 181 13.98 4.15 -14.03
N PRO A 182 13.94 3.03 -14.79
CA PRO A 182 14.70 2.91 -16.04
C PRO A 182 14.21 3.83 -17.17
N ALA A 183 12.89 4.05 -17.29
CA ALA A 183 12.30 4.90 -18.33
C ALA A 183 11.94 6.31 -17.80
N PRO A 184 12.18 7.40 -18.58
CA PRO A 184 11.79 8.75 -18.20
C PRO A 184 10.28 8.94 -17.96
N VAL A 185 9.94 9.74 -16.96
CA VAL A 185 8.56 10.10 -16.58
C VAL A 185 8.11 11.34 -17.35
N GLU A 186 6.84 11.40 -17.73
CA GLU A 186 6.27 12.53 -18.47
C GLU A 186 6.16 13.81 -17.61
N MET A 187 6.28 14.98 -18.25
CA MET A 187 6.11 16.30 -17.61
C MET A 187 4.94 17.07 -18.24
N ARG A 188 3.75 16.44 -18.29
CA ARG A 188 2.51 17.04 -18.84
C ARG A 188 1.53 17.47 -17.74
N GLY A 189 0.66 18.45 -18.04
CA GLY A 189 -0.42 18.80 -17.14
C GLY A 189 -1.51 19.74 -17.69
N THR A 190 -2.73 19.53 -17.20
CA THR A 190 -3.94 20.29 -17.54
C THR A 190 -4.10 21.47 -16.57
N VAL A 191 -4.14 22.68 -17.11
CA VAL A 191 -4.28 23.94 -16.36
C VAL A 191 -5.72 24.45 -16.48
N VAL A 192 -6.34 24.78 -15.35
CA VAL A 192 -7.55 25.60 -15.31
C VAL A 192 -7.28 26.77 -14.38
N ALA A 193 -7.43 27.98 -14.88
CA ALA A 193 -7.05 29.17 -14.13
C ALA A 193 -8.05 30.32 -14.35
N PRO A 194 -8.04 31.34 -13.48
CA PRO A 194 -9.00 32.44 -13.55
C PRO A 194 -8.67 33.37 -14.73
N ASP A 195 -9.67 33.63 -15.56
CA ASP A 195 -9.61 34.67 -16.60
C ASP A 195 -9.79 36.06 -15.96
N GLY A 196 -8.97 37.03 -16.40
CA GLY A 196 -9.04 38.43 -15.97
C GLY A 196 -8.80 38.72 -14.48
N ALA A 197 -8.49 37.73 -13.63
CA ALA A 197 -8.37 37.95 -12.18
C ALA A 197 -7.16 38.84 -11.82
N PRO A 198 -7.34 39.84 -10.95
CA PRO A 198 -6.28 40.78 -10.62
C PRO A 198 -5.24 40.19 -9.65
N GLY A 199 -3.96 40.48 -9.94
CA GLY A 199 -2.82 40.14 -9.08
C GLY A 199 -2.41 38.66 -9.11
N PRO A 200 -1.38 38.28 -8.33
CA PRO A 200 -1.04 36.88 -8.09
C PRO A 200 -2.17 36.14 -7.39
N ARG A 201 -2.37 34.87 -7.75
CA ARG A 201 -3.43 33.99 -7.26
C ARG A 201 -2.83 32.69 -6.70
N PRO A 202 -3.30 32.13 -5.58
CA PRO A 202 -2.75 30.90 -5.02
C PRO A 202 -2.79 29.72 -6.02
N LEU A 203 -1.82 28.81 -5.91
CA LEU A 203 -1.69 27.64 -6.77
C LEU A 203 -2.28 26.39 -6.09
N ALA A 204 -3.11 25.63 -6.79
CA ALA A 204 -3.49 24.27 -6.42
C ALA A 204 -2.91 23.28 -7.44
N LEU A 205 -2.02 22.39 -7.01
CA LEU A 205 -1.47 21.32 -7.85
C LEU A 205 -2.13 19.99 -7.48
N PHE A 206 -2.72 19.32 -8.48
CA PHE A 206 -3.35 18.00 -8.39
C PHE A 206 -2.40 16.94 -8.94
N LEU A 207 -2.37 15.77 -8.30
CA LEU A 207 -1.65 14.58 -8.74
C LEU A 207 -2.58 13.36 -8.63
N HIS A 208 -2.75 12.60 -9.71
CA HIS A 208 -3.53 11.35 -9.67
C HIS A 208 -2.74 10.20 -9.03
N GLY A 209 -3.46 9.16 -8.63
CA GLY A 209 -2.87 7.92 -8.10
C GLY A 209 -2.40 6.95 -9.16
N ARG A 210 -2.10 5.73 -8.72
CA ARG A 210 -1.79 4.57 -9.54
C ARG A 210 -3.07 3.93 -10.07
N HIS A 211 -3.23 4.12 -11.36
CA HIS A 211 -4.18 3.42 -12.21
C HIS A 211 -3.41 2.96 -13.45
N SER A 212 -4.03 2.13 -14.30
CA SER A 212 -3.51 1.72 -15.61
C SER A 212 -2.84 2.88 -16.37
N THR A 213 -1.72 2.61 -17.02
CA THR A 213 -0.90 3.64 -17.67
C THR A 213 -1.41 3.98 -19.06
N CYS A 214 -1.87 2.98 -19.79
CA CYS A 214 -2.12 3.04 -21.23
C CYS A 214 -3.40 2.25 -21.58
N PHE A 215 -3.97 2.51 -22.75
CA PHE A 215 -5.15 1.81 -23.25
C PHE A 215 -5.13 1.67 -24.78
N THR A 216 -5.77 0.63 -25.31
CA THR A 216 -6.00 0.44 -26.75
C THR A 216 -7.38 0.98 -27.14
N THR A 217 -7.63 1.13 -28.45
CA THR A 217 -8.96 1.48 -28.99
C THR A 217 -9.33 0.55 -30.14
N GLU A 218 -8.95 -0.72 -30.01
CA GLU A 218 -9.22 -1.81 -30.96
C GLU A 218 -9.79 -3.00 -30.14
N GLY A 219 -10.71 -3.77 -30.72
CA GLY A 219 -11.60 -4.67 -29.97
C GLY A 219 -12.94 -4.01 -29.61
N ASP A 220 -13.90 -4.81 -29.11
CA ASP A 220 -15.28 -4.33 -28.84
C ASP A 220 -15.41 -3.49 -27.55
N GLU A 221 -14.48 -3.65 -26.59
CA GLU A 221 -14.42 -2.83 -25.36
C GLU A 221 -13.09 -2.06 -25.18
N GLY A 222 -11.99 -2.58 -25.75
CA GLY A 222 -10.63 -2.02 -25.63
C GLY A 222 -9.93 -2.43 -24.34
N ASP A 223 -8.61 -2.56 -24.39
CA ASP A 223 -7.78 -3.05 -23.27
C ASP A 223 -7.17 -1.89 -22.47
N VAL A 224 -6.92 -2.14 -21.19
CA VAL A 224 -6.08 -1.29 -20.33
C VAL A 224 -4.81 -2.03 -19.91
N LEU A 225 -3.71 -1.27 -19.93
CA LEU A 225 -2.32 -1.72 -19.93
C LEU A 225 -1.55 -1.02 -18.80
N GLY A 226 -0.50 -1.68 -18.29
CA GLY A 226 0.28 -1.24 -17.13
C GLY A 226 1.68 -0.72 -17.45
N GLU A 227 2.17 -0.94 -18.67
CA GLU A 227 3.57 -0.74 -19.05
C GLU A 227 3.93 0.75 -19.24
N TRP A 228 5.22 1.07 -19.22
CA TRP A 228 5.70 2.40 -19.58
C TRP A 228 7.09 2.39 -20.24
N PRO A 229 7.31 3.10 -21.36
CA PRO A 229 6.34 3.91 -22.13
C PRO A 229 5.23 3.06 -22.78
N CYS A 230 4.12 3.69 -23.15
CA CYS A 230 2.98 3.00 -23.77
C CYS A 230 3.37 2.22 -25.03
N PRO A 231 3.01 0.91 -25.14
CA PRO A 231 3.26 0.10 -26.33
C PRO A 231 2.66 0.69 -27.62
N THR A 232 3.26 0.33 -28.76
CA THR A 232 2.78 0.76 -30.10
C THR A 232 1.33 0.32 -30.31
N GLY A 233 0.46 1.26 -30.72
CA GLY A 233 -0.99 1.04 -30.87
C GLY A 233 -1.81 1.51 -29.66
N SER A 234 -1.21 1.61 -28.48
CA SER A 234 -1.85 2.14 -27.27
C SER A 234 -1.65 3.66 -27.08
N LYS A 235 -2.40 4.25 -26.16
CA LYS A 235 -2.34 5.68 -25.77
C LYS A 235 -2.24 5.81 -24.25
N PRO A 236 -1.57 6.83 -23.69
CA PRO A 236 -1.50 7.03 -22.25
C PRO A 236 -2.85 7.51 -21.68
N ILE A 237 -3.42 6.76 -20.73
CA ILE A 237 -4.70 7.11 -20.08
C ILE A 237 -4.62 8.54 -19.52
N PRO A 238 -5.63 9.40 -19.76
CA PRO A 238 -5.54 10.82 -19.46
C PRO A 238 -5.80 11.18 -17.98
N SER A 239 -5.57 10.27 -17.03
CA SER A 239 -5.87 10.35 -15.58
C SER A 239 -5.78 11.72 -14.91
N HIS A 240 -4.80 12.55 -15.30
CA HIS A 240 -4.66 13.94 -14.84
C HIS A 240 -5.85 14.86 -15.18
N ARG A 241 -6.62 14.60 -16.25
CA ARG A 241 -7.83 15.36 -16.63
C ARG A 241 -9.03 15.12 -15.70
N GLY A 242 -9.03 14.03 -14.92
CA GLY A 242 -10.16 13.63 -14.07
C GLY A 242 -10.69 14.69 -13.10
N TYR A 243 -9.78 15.55 -12.62
CA TYR A 243 -10.09 16.62 -11.66
C TYR A 243 -10.56 17.91 -12.33
N LEU A 244 -10.86 17.91 -13.64
CA LEU A 244 -11.34 19.08 -14.39
C LEU A 244 -12.58 19.74 -13.75
N HIS A 245 -13.37 19.00 -12.96
CA HIS A 245 -14.50 19.52 -12.20
C HIS A 245 -14.04 20.33 -10.97
N ASP A 246 -13.17 19.76 -10.12
CA ASP A 246 -12.54 20.46 -8.99
C ASP A 246 -11.74 21.69 -9.44
N GLN A 247 -10.96 21.52 -10.51
CA GLN A 247 -10.15 22.56 -11.12
C GLN A 247 -11.01 23.74 -11.59
N LYS A 248 -12.18 23.49 -12.21
CA LYS A 248 -13.14 24.54 -12.60
C LYS A 248 -13.75 25.24 -11.38
N LEU A 249 -14.13 24.50 -10.33
CA LEU A 249 -14.65 25.09 -9.09
C LEU A 249 -13.61 26.04 -8.46
N LEU A 250 -12.40 25.53 -8.18
CA LEU A 250 -11.32 26.32 -7.60
C LEU A 250 -10.93 27.50 -8.50
N ALA A 251 -10.84 27.32 -9.82
CA ALA A 251 -10.53 28.41 -10.73
C ALA A 251 -11.62 29.50 -10.74
N SER A 252 -12.91 29.14 -10.65
CA SER A 252 -14.00 30.13 -10.50
C SER A 252 -13.91 30.91 -9.18
N GLN A 253 -13.43 30.26 -8.11
CA GLN A 253 -13.13 30.88 -6.81
C GLN A 253 -11.81 31.68 -6.83
N GLY A 254 -11.05 31.62 -7.92
CA GLY A 254 -9.86 32.43 -8.15
C GLY A 254 -8.55 31.79 -7.69
N TYR A 255 -8.44 30.45 -7.71
CA TYR A 255 -7.16 29.74 -7.60
C TYR A 255 -6.61 29.44 -9.01
N VAL A 256 -5.30 29.50 -9.22
CA VAL A 256 -4.67 28.90 -10.41
C VAL A 256 -4.56 27.40 -10.11
N THR A 257 -5.06 26.54 -11.00
CA THR A 257 -4.99 25.10 -10.81
C THR A 257 -4.21 24.42 -11.91
N VAL A 258 -3.51 23.35 -11.57
CA VAL A 258 -2.81 22.47 -12.50
C VAL A 258 -2.97 21.03 -12.02
N SER A 259 -3.26 20.11 -12.92
CA SER A 259 -3.24 18.68 -12.66
C SER A 259 -2.16 18.03 -13.50
N ILE A 260 -1.28 17.24 -12.87
CA ILE A 260 -0.11 16.65 -13.52
C ILE A 260 -0.26 15.14 -13.68
N SER A 261 0.36 14.62 -14.74
CA SER A 261 0.35 13.19 -15.07
C SER A 261 1.54 12.47 -14.44
N ALA A 262 1.34 11.21 -14.05
CA ALA A 262 2.34 10.36 -13.42
C ALA A 262 2.24 8.89 -13.87
N ASN A 263 1.74 8.64 -15.08
CA ASN A 263 1.63 7.29 -15.65
C ASN A 263 3.02 6.64 -15.77
N GLY A 264 4.05 7.43 -16.08
CA GLY A 264 5.44 6.96 -16.08
C GLY A 264 6.00 6.60 -14.71
N ILE A 265 5.33 6.97 -13.62
CA ILE A 265 5.61 6.40 -12.30
C ILE A 265 4.77 5.13 -12.10
N ASN A 266 3.47 5.15 -12.40
CA ASN A 266 2.58 4.01 -12.23
C ASN A 266 3.12 2.71 -12.86
N GLY A 267 3.60 2.77 -14.11
CA GLY A 267 4.11 1.60 -14.84
C GLY A 267 5.54 1.16 -14.46
N GLN A 268 6.09 1.71 -13.38
CA GLN A 268 7.44 1.43 -12.89
C GLN A 268 7.51 1.39 -11.34
N ASP A 269 6.42 1.68 -10.62
CA ASP A 269 6.47 1.89 -9.16
C ASP A 269 6.57 0.61 -8.31
N TYR A 270 6.57 -0.56 -8.95
CA TYR A 270 6.97 -1.84 -8.36
C TYR A 270 8.49 -1.91 -8.10
N LEU A 271 9.30 -1.11 -8.79
CA LEU A 271 10.76 -1.03 -8.61
C LEU A 271 11.18 -0.23 -7.34
N ALA A 272 10.23 0.31 -6.58
CA ALA A 272 10.49 1.20 -5.45
C ALA A 272 9.81 0.70 -4.16
N GLU A 273 10.59 0.50 -3.09
CA GLU A 273 10.09 0.05 -1.77
C GLU A 273 8.97 0.95 -1.19
N ASP A 274 8.91 2.22 -1.60
CA ASP A 274 7.90 3.19 -1.15
C ASP A 274 6.71 3.37 -2.11
N GLY A 275 6.51 2.45 -3.08
CA GLY A 275 5.44 2.54 -4.08
C GLY A 275 5.56 3.79 -4.98
N GLY A 276 6.78 4.31 -5.13
CA GLY A 276 7.07 5.50 -5.92
C GLY A 276 6.76 6.82 -5.22
N ALA A 277 6.51 6.87 -3.91
CA ALA A 277 6.19 8.10 -3.21
C ALA A 277 7.29 9.18 -3.33
N GLN A 278 8.57 8.80 -3.26
CA GLN A 278 9.73 9.68 -3.43
C GLN A 278 9.90 10.13 -4.90
N ALA A 279 9.51 9.29 -5.87
CA ALA A 279 9.43 9.66 -7.29
C ALA A 279 8.30 10.68 -7.54
N ARG A 280 7.10 10.43 -6.99
CA ARG A 280 5.93 11.33 -7.08
C ARG A 280 6.22 12.68 -6.41
N SER A 281 6.92 12.69 -5.28
CA SER A 281 7.44 13.92 -4.67
C SER A 281 8.40 14.68 -5.57
N SER A 282 9.36 13.99 -6.19
CA SER A 282 10.34 14.58 -7.10
C SER A 282 9.67 15.21 -8.33
N LEU A 283 8.67 14.53 -8.90
CA LEU A 283 7.83 15.02 -9.99
C LEU A 283 7.07 16.31 -9.60
N VAL A 284 6.34 16.29 -8.48
CA VAL A 284 5.62 17.48 -7.95
C VAL A 284 6.57 18.65 -7.73
N ARG A 285 7.75 18.41 -7.14
CA ARG A 285 8.74 19.46 -6.85
C ARG A 285 9.40 20.02 -8.12
N GLN A 286 9.58 19.21 -9.17
CA GLN A 286 9.99 19.69 -10.50
C GLN A 286 8.91 20.56 -11.17
N HIS A 287 7.64 20.15 -11.15
CA HIS A 287 6.55 21.00 -11.65
C HIS A 287 6.44 22.32 -10.87
N LEU A 288 6.53 22.30 -9.54
CA LEU A 288 6.53 23.52 -8.71
C LEU A 288 7.72 24.45 -9.02
N ALA A 289 8.87 23.91 -9.42
CA ALA A 289 10.01 24.71 -9.87
C ALA A 289 9.71 25.44 -11.19
N HIS A 290 9.15 24.75 -12.19
CA HIS A 290 8.70 25.39 -13.44
C HIS A 290 7.63 26.46 -13.18
N TRP A 291 6.65 26.17 -12.32
CA TRP A 291 5.65 27.16 -11.91
C TRP A 291 6.26 28.37 -11.20
N ALA A 292 7.29 28.18 -10.36
CA ALA A 292 8.03 29.27 -9.74
C ALA A 292 8.75 30.16 -10.77
N ASP A 293 9.31 29.58 -11.84
CA ASP A 293 9.94 30.34 -12.93
C ASP A 293 8.91 31.09 -13.78
N TRP A 294 7.80 30.45 -14.15
CA TRP A 294 6.69 31.09 -14.88
C TRP A 294 5.99 32.17 -14.05
N ALA A 295 5.98 32.04 -12.73
CA ALA A 295 5.55 33.05 -11.76
C ALA A 295 6.64 34.09 -11.43
N ALA A 296 7.84 33.98 -12.00
CA ALA A 296 8.95 34.92 -11.84
C ALA A 296 9.36 35.51 -13.19
N ALA A 297 10.64 35.38 -13.58
CA ALA A 297 11.22 35.94 -14.80
C ALA A 297 10.94 35.09 -16.06
N GLY A 298 10.71 33.78 -15.91
CA GLY A 298 10.38 32.85 -16.99
C GLY A 298 8.97 32.99 -17.56
N ARG A 299 8.27 34.10 -17.27
CA ARG A 299 6.88 34.33 -17.70
C ARG A 299 6.74 34.37 -19.23
N ALA A 300 7.72 34.90 -19.95
CA ALA A 300 7.67 34.98 -21.43
C ALA A 300 7.79 33.60 -22.10
N THR A 301 8.56 32.69 -21.52
CA THR A 301 8.80 31.32 -22.02
C THR A 301 7.80 30.29 -21.48
N ALA A 302 6.89 30.68 -20.60
CA ALA A 302 5.83 29.82 -20.08
C ALA A 302 4.85 29.33 -21.17
N PRO A 303 4.17 28.19 -20.99
CA PRO A 303 3.14 27.69 -21.91
C PRO A 303 2.01 28.69 -22.18
N ALA A 304 1.32 28.56 -23.32
CA ALA A 304 0.33 29.54 -23.77
C ALA A 304 -0.82 29.75 -22.75
N VAL A 305 -1.40 28.66 -22.22
CA VAL A 305 -2.42 28.72 -21.16
C VAL A 305 -1.91 29.42 -19.90
N VAL A 306 -0.67 29.13 -19.49
CA VAL A 306 -0.04 29.75 -18.32
C VAL A 306 0.14 31.25 -18.55
N ARG A 307 0.57 31.68 -19.75
CA ARG A 307 0.76 33.09 -20.10
C ARG A 307 -0.55 33.89 -20.18
N GLY A 308 -1.61 33.29 -20.70
CA GLY A 308 -2.91 33.95 -20.89
C GLY A 308 -3.75 34.12 -19.61
N THR A 309 -3.39 33.44 -18.52
CA THR A 309 -4.18 33.40 -17.28
C THR A 309 -3.46 34.08 -16.10
N ALA A 310 -4.16 34.24 -14.97
CA ALA A 310 -3.63 34.91 -13.79
C ALA A 310 -2.31 34.28 -13.29
N ARG A 311 -1.41 35.10 -12.71
CA ARG A 311 -0.08 34.65 -12.26
C ARG A 311 -0.22 33.82 -10.97
N ALA A 312 0.46 32.68 -10.89
CA ALA A 312 0.51 31.88 -9.66
C ALA A 312 1.28 32.59 -8.53
N ASP A 313 0.85 32.39 -7.28
CA ASP A 313 1.55 32.77 -6.05
C ASP A 313 2.07 31.50 -5.35
N LEU A 314 3.36 31.22 -5.51
CA LEU A 314 4.02 30.06 -4.94
C LEU A 314 4.25 30.17 -3.42
N SER A 315 3.93 31.32 -2.77
CA SER A 315 3.88 31.41 -1.30
C SER A 315 2.59 30.79 -0.70
N GLN A 316 1.64 30.44 -1.57
CA GLN A 316 0.31 29.93 -1.25
C GLN A 316 0.00 28.68 -2.09
N VAL A 317 0.75 27.59 -1.92
CA VAL A 317 0.51 26.32 -2.61
C VAL A 317 -0.40 25.41 -1.78
N LEU A 318 -1.50 24.97 -2.38
CA LEU A 318 -2.23 23.76 -1.99
C LEU A 318 -1.72 22.60 -2.86
N LEU A 319 -1.51 21.43 -2.26
CA LEU A 319 -1.38 20.19 -3.03
C LEU A 319 -2.63 19.33 -2.83
N VAL A 320 -3.09 18.68 -3.89
CA VAL A 320 -4.19 17.72 -3.91
C VAL A 320 -3.64 16.42 -4.50
N GLY A 321 -3.86 15.29 -3.84
CA GLY A 321 -3.39 13.99 -4.34
C GLY A 321 -4.43 12.91 -4.13
N HIS A 322 -4.68 12.11 -5.16
CA HIS A 322 -5.49 10.90 -5.08
C HIS A 322 -4.58 9.71 -4.77
N SER A 323 -4.90 8.94 -3.74
CA SER A 323 -4.33 7.62 -3.49
C SER A 323 -2.80 7.59 -3.33
N ARG A 324 -1.98 6.86 -4.12
CA ARG A 324 -0.49 7.00 -4.10
C ARG A 324 -0.03 8.40 -4.51
N GLY A 325 -0.82 9.11 -5.30
CA GLY A 325 -0.65 10.55 -5.53
C GLY A 325 -0.88 11.38 -4.27
N GLY A 326 -1.75 10.92 -3.37
CA GLY A 326 -1.91 11.44 -2.00
C GLY A 326 -0.63 11.30 -1.18
N GLU A 327 -0.06 10.09 -1.12
CA GLU A 327 1.24 9.86 -0.46
C GLU A 327 2.36 10.68 -1.11
N GLY A 328 2.37 10.75 -2.45
CA GLY A 328 3.29 11.58 -3.24
C GLY A 328 3.24 13.08 -2.91
N VAL A 329 2.04 13.68 -2.76
CA VAL A 329 1.94 15.10 -2.36
C VAL A 329 2.24 15.33 -0.87
N ASN A 330 1.97 14.37 0.00
CA ASN A 330 2.43 14.40 1.38
C ASN A 330 3.97 14.35 1.46
N ARG A 331 4.60 13.44 0.70
CA ARG A 331 6.07 13.37 0.58
C ARG A 331 6.63 14.66 -0.01
N ALA A 332 6.00 15.25 -1.03
CA ALA A 332 6.38 16.57 -1.56
C ALA A 332 6.31 17.69 -0.51
N ALA A 333 5.33 17.64 0.40
CA ALA A 333 5.19 18.56 1.52
C ALA A 333 6.28 18.37 2.59
N MET A 334 6.64 17.12 2.90
CA MET A 334 7.76 16.80 3.79
C MET A 334 9.11 17.21 3.17
N ASP A 335 9.39 16.82 1.94
CA ASP A 335 10.66 17.06 1.24
C ASP A 335 10.93 18.55 0.98
N SER A 336 9.87 19.36 0.88
CA SER A 336 9.97 20.82 0.80
C SER A 336 10.39 21.47 2.13
N LEU A 337 10.39 20.74 3.25
CA LEU A 337 10.81 21.18 4.58
C LEU A 337 12.08 20.45 5.07
N SER A 338 12.23 19.17 4.73
CA SER A 338 13.35 18.29 5.10
C SER A 338 13.76 17.46 3.88
N LYS A 339 14.73 18.00 3.11
CA LYS A 339 15.20 17.44 1.83
C LYS A 339 15.63 15.96 1.97
N PRO A 340 15.31 15.08 1.00
CA PRO A 340 15.82 13.71 0.96
C PRO A 340 17.34 13.61 0.73
N PRO A 341 17.90 12.39 0.88
CA PRO A 341 19.21 12.03 0.35
C PRO A 341 19.36 12.36 -1.15
N ALA A 342 20.56 12.78 -1.54
CA ALA A 342 20.80 13.33 -2.88
C ALA A 342 20.78 12.28 -4.01
N ASP A 343 20.95 11.01 -3.67
CA ASP A 343 20.81 9.83 -4.53
C ASP A 343 19.35 9.39 -4.72
N GLN A 344 18.43 9.82 -3.85
CA GLN A 344 17.00 9.52 -3.93
C GLN A 344 16.15 10.69 -4.46
N ASP A 345 16.63 11.93 -4.36
CA ASP A 345 15.87 13.14 -4.71
C ASP A 345 16.02 13.51 -6.21
N GLY A 346 14.96 13.32 -7.00
CA GLY A 346 14.90 13.79 -8.39
C GLY A 346 14.78 15.32 -8.54
N TYR A 347 14.55 16.07 -7.45
CA TYR A 347 14.57 17.54 -7.46
C TYR A 347 15.67 18.13 -6.56
N GLN A 348 16.87 18.28 -7.13
CA GLN A 348 18.02 18.84 -6.40
C GLN A 348 17.96 20.36 -6.14
N GLY A 349 17.04 21.08 -6.78
CA GLY A 349 17.01 22.55 -6.80
C GLY A 349 16.53 23.23 -5.51
N PRO A 350 16.58 24.58 -5.45
CA PRO A 350 16.11 25.33 -4.29
C PRO A 350 14.57 25.30 -4.21
N VAL A 351 14.03 25.09 -3.02
CA VAL A 351 12.60 25.21 -2.73
C VAL A 351 12.21 26.70 -2.82
N ARG A 352 11.42 27.06 -3.84
CA ARG A 352 10.98 28.44 -4.13
C ARG A 352 9.48 28.65 -3.91
N TRP A 353 8.88 27.74 -3.15
CA TRP A 353 7.44 27.71 -2.85
C TRP A 353 7.22 27.46 -1.37
N LYS A 354 5.97 27.63 -0.94
CA LYS A 354 5.50 27.24 0.38
C LYS A 354 4.18 26.50 0.25
N ILE A 355 4.23 25.20 0.53
CA ILE A 355 3.03 24.38 0.71
C ILE A 355 2.35 24.82 2.01
N ARG A 356 1.05 25.07 1.92
CA ARG A 356 0.21 25.66 2.97
C ARG A 356 -0.83 24.71 3.53
N GLY A 357 -1.15 23.68 2.76
CA GLY A 357 -1.85 22.48 3.21
C GLY A 357 -1.87 21.42 2.10
N THR A 358 -2.34 20.23 2.46
CA THR A 358 -2.61 19.12 1.52
C THR A 358 -4.07 18.70 1.58
N VAL A 359 -4.59 18.22 0.44
CA VAL A 359 -5.80 17.41 0.35
C VAL A 359 -5.41 16.04 -0.16
N LEU A 360 -5.86 15.01 0.55
CA LEU A 360 -5.51 13.62 0.29
C LEU A 360 -6.82 12.86 0.08
N ILE A 361 -7.04 12.30 -1.10
CA ILE A 361 -8.30 11.63 -1.45
C ILE A 361 -7.99 10.13 -1.48
N GLY A 362 -8.65 9.30 -0.67
CA GLY A 362 -8.38 7.85 -0.55
C GLY A 362 -6.91 7.46 -0.42
N PRO A 363 -6.04 8.20 0.32
CA PRO A 363 -4.59 8.10 0.14
C PRO A 363 -3.99 6.80 0.69
N THR A 364 -3.02 6.22 -0.03
CA THR A 364 -2.08 5.26 0.56
C THR A 364 -1.20 5.98 1.60
N VAL A 365 -0.58 5.21 2.49
CA VAL A 365 0.38 5.73 3.46
C VAL A 365 1.39 4.65 3.87
N PHE A 366 1.99 3.97 2.89
CA PHE A 366 2.90 2.83 3.12
C PHE A 366 3.98 3.13 4.18
N GLY A 367 4.52 4.36 4.22
CA GLY A 367 5.50 4.74 5.23
C GLY A 367 4.93 5.14 6.61
N HIS A 368 3.62 5.28 6.79
CA HIS A 368 2.98 5.94 7.95
C HIS A 368 3.62 7.29 8.31
N ASN A 369 4.03 8.06 7.29
CA ASN A 369 4.88 9.25 7.41
C ASN A 369 4.19 10.56 6.99
N PRO A 370 3.17 11.04 7.74
CA PRO A 370 2.51 12.31 7.46
C PRO A 370 3.42 13.51 7.75
N ALA A 371 3.28 14.60 6.97
CA ALA A 371 4.02 15.85 7.18
C ALA A 371 3.43 16.66 8.38
N PRO A 372 4.05 16.64 9.58
CA PRO A 372 3.37 16.96 10.85
C PRO A 372 3.24 18.46 11.16
N ASP A 373 3.75 19.32 10.27
CA ASP A 373 3.66 20.78 10.34
C ASP A 373 3.05 21.39 9.05
N VAL A 374 2.37 20.58 8.24
CA VAL A 374 1.59 21.01 7.07
C VAL A 374 0.13 20.57 7.27
N PRO A 375 -0.84 21.50 7.36
CA PRO A 375 -2.24 21.14 7.54
C PRO A 375 -2.75 20.19 6.45
N SER A 376 -3.47 19.14 6.82
CA SER A 376 -4.01 18.16 5.88
C SER A 376 -5.52 17.97 6.05
N MET A 377 -6.18 17.58 4.96
CA MET A 377 -7.53 17.04 4.99
C MET A 377 -7.57 15.77 4.13
N THR A 378 -7.87 14.64 4.75
CA THR A 378 -8.02 13.34 4.10
C THR A 378 -9.50 13.02 3.87
N ILE A 379 -9.90 12.75 2.64
CA ILE A 379 -11.18 12.09 2.33
C ILE A 379 -10.98 10.57 2.42
N LEU A 380 -11.83 9.92 3.22
CA LEU A 380 -11.91 8.46 3.33
C LEU A 380 -13.22 8.02 2.62
N PRO A 381 -13.15 7.33 1.47
CA PRO A 381 -14.34 6.89 0.77
C PRO A 381 -15.00 5.73 1.52
N GLY A 382 -16.28 5.85 1.88
CA GLY A 382 -16.94 4.85 2.74
C GLY A 382 -17.21 3.48 2.09
N CYS A 383 -16.89 3.34 0.81
CA CYS A 383 -17.01 2.17 -0.06
C CYS A 383 -15.79 2.10 -1.01
N ASP A 384 -14.61 2.44 -0.50
CA ASP A 384 -13.32 2.23 -1.15
C ASP A 384 -13.06 0.72 -1.29
N GLY A 385 -12.93 0.21 -2.52
CA GLY A 385 -12.64 -1.20 -2.81
C GLY A 385 -11.19 -1.47 -3.21
N ASP A 386 -10.43 -0.39 -3.47
CA ASP A 386 -9.00 -0.37 -3.75
C ASP A 386 -8.21 -0.27 -2.43
N VAL A 387 -8.17 0.92 -1.84
CA VAL A 387 -7.54 1.20 -0.53
C VAL A 387 -8.54 0.89 0.61
N SER A 388 -9.07 -0.34 0.61
CA SER A 388 -10.27 -0.72 1.38
C SER A 388 -10.09 -0.68 2.91
N ASP A 389 -8.86 -0.66 3.42
CA ASP A 389 -8.53 -0.49 4.83
C ASP A 389 -8.58 0.98 5.31
N LEU A 390 -8.78 1.93 4.37
CA LEU A 390 -8.86 3.36 4.64
C LEU A 390 -7.66 3.89 5.45
N GLN A 391 -6.46 3.32 5.23
CA GLN A 391 -5.20 3.67 5.91
C GLN A 391 -4.90 5.17 5.96
N GLY A 392 -5.45 5.96 5.03
CA GLY A 392 -5.40 7.42 5.02
C GLY A 392 -5.81 8.12 6.33
N GLU A 393 -6.51 7.46 7.25
CA GLU A 393 -6.72 7.95 8.62
C GLU A 393 -5.40 8.21 9.37
N MET A 394 -4.31 7.52 9.02
CA MET A 394 -2.98 7.75 9.60
C MET A 394 -2.41 9.14 9.30
N TYR A 395 -2.90 9.85 8.26
CA TYR A 395 -2.59 11.27 8.06
C TYR A 395 -3.17 12.20 9.13
N VAL A 396 -4.05 11.68 9.98
CA VAL A 396 -4.50 12.29 11.24
C VAL A 396 -3.75 11.64 12.41
N ASP A 397 -3.85 10.32 12.55
CA ASP A 397 -3.41 9.62 13.77
C ASP A 397 -1.90 9.59 13.99
N ALA A 398 -1.09 9.38 12.93
CA ALA A 398 0.36 9.33 13.03
C ALA A 398 1.02 10.72 13.12
N THR A 399 0.25 11.81 13.12
CA THR A 399 0.78 13.17 13.40
C THR A 399 0.91 13.46 14.90
N ARG A 400 0.23 12.67 15.74
CA ARG A 400 0.10 12.89 17.18
C ARG A 400 1.48 12.73 17.85
N GLY A 401 1.96 13.79 18.50
CA GLY A 401 3.25 13.81 19.21
C GLY A 401 4.51 14.00 18.33
N VAL A 402 4.41 13.83 17.02
CA VAL A 402 5.56 13.88 16.09
C VAL A 402 6.18 15.28 15.98
N SER A 403 5.37 16.35 15.93
CA SER A 403 5.87 17.74 15.98
C SER A 403 5.05 18.58 16.98
N ARG A 404 4.83 19.87 16.68
CA ARG A 404 4.20 20.83 17.60
C ARG A 404 2.68 20.68 17.72
N GLY A 405 2.04 19.85 16.89
CA GLY A 405 0.58 19.64 16.88
C GLY A 405 -0.23 20.88 16.49
N ALA A 406 0.40 21.88 15.87
CA ALA A 406 -0.23 23.17 15.56
C ALA A 406 -0.92 23.21 14.18
N ALA A 407 -0.52 22.32 13.26
CA ALA A 407 -1.25 22.06 12.03
C ALA A 407 -2.63 21.43 12.36
N LEU A 408 -3.61 21.59 11.46
CA LEU A 408 -4.88 20.86 11.53
C LEU A 408 -4.76 19.65 10.62
N HIS A 409 -5.04 18.47 11.14
CA HIS A 409 -5.11 17.24 10.35
C HIS A 409 -6.53 16.69 10.50
N SER A 410 -7.23 16.57 9.38
CA SER A 410 -8.67 16.26 9.31
C SER A 410 -8.91 14.94 8.59
N ALA A 411 -9.80 14.11 9.14
CA ALA A 411 -10.38 12.98 8.43
C ALA A 411 -11.82 13.32 8.03
N VAL A 412 -12.18 12.96 6.80
CA VAL A 412 -13.43 13.29 6.13
C VAL A 412 -14.03 12.00 5.54
N TYR A 413 -14.71 11.24 6.40
CA TYR A 413 -15.39 10.02 6.00
C TYR A 413 -16.61 10.35 5.15
N MET A 414 -16.62 9.88 3.91
CA MET A 414 -17.71 10.11 2.95
C MET A 414 -18.49 8.81 2.75
N VAL A 415 -19.55 8.62 3.54
CA VAL A 415 -20.38 7.40 3.48
C VAL A 415 -20.92 7.19 2.07
N GLY A 416 -20.71 5.98 1.53
CA GLY A 416 -21.17 5.61 0.19
C GLY A 416 -20.28 6.07 -0.96
N ALA A 417 -19.16 6.73 -0.70
CA ALA A 417 -18.20 7.10 -1.75
C ALA A 417 -17.27 5.93 -2.09
N ASN A 418 -17.06 5.75 -3.39
CA ASN A 418 -16.16 4.83 -4.07
C ASN A 418 -14.72 5.38 -4.15
N HIS A 419 -13.71 4.58 -4.52
CA HIS A 419 -12.37 5.12 -4.78
C HIS A 419 -12.34 5.89 -6.12
N ASN A 420 -12.55 5.17 -7.23
CA ASN A 420 -12.37 5.64 -8.59
C ASN A 420 -13.17 6.90 -8.94
N PHE A 421 -14.43 7.00 -8.47
CA PHE A 421 -15.36 8.05 -8.92
C PHE A 421 -14.95 9.50 -8.57
N PHE A 422 -13.91 9.74 -7.75
CA PHE A 422 -13.31 11.08 -7.62
C PHE A 422 -12.52 11.53 -8.87
N ASN A 423 -12.17 10.60 -9.76
CA ASN A 423 -11.49 10.88 -11.03
C ASN A 423 -12.44 10.52 -12.19
N SER A 424 -12.85 11.50 -13.01
CA SER A 424 -13.76 11.21 -14.13
C SER A 424 -13.14 10.34 -15.23
N GLU A 425 -11.81 10.29 -15.34
CA GLU A 425 -11.09 9.40 -16.27
C GLU A 425 -10.91 7.98 -15.71
N TRP A 426 -11.34 7.72 -14.47
CA TRP A 426 -11.46 6.38 -13.87
C TRP A 426 -12.94 6.04 -13.60
N THR A 427 -13.89 6.82 -14.11
CA THR A 427 -15.32 6.65 -13.84
C THR A 427 -16.02 5.97 -15.04
N PRO A 428 -16.70 4.83 -14.85
CA PRO A 428 -17.52 4.18 -15.88
C PRO A 428 -18.51 5.17 -16.53
N GLY A 429 -18.52 5.21 -17.86
CA GLY A 429 -19.38 6.12 -18.64
C GLY A 429 -18.99 7.61 -18.58
N GLN A 430 -17.79 7.94 -18.09
CA GLN A 430 -17.22 9.30 -18.17
C GLN A 430 -15.80 9.33 -18.78
N ALA A 431 -15.02 8.26 -18.62
CA ALA A 431 -13.61 8.19 -19.01
C ALA A 431 -13.37 8.08 -20.53
N GLU A 432 -12.18 8.50 -20.98
CA GLU A 432 -11.68 8.24 -22.35
C GLU A 432 -11.25 6.77 -22.56
N ALA A 433 -10.89 6.07 -21.47
CA ALA A 433 -10.42 4.68 -21.44
C ALA A 433 -11.43 3.76 -20.71
N PRO A 434 -11.33 2.42 -20.86
CA PRO A 434 -12.09 1.49 -20.01
C PRO A 434 -11.84 1.76 -18.52
N ALA A 435 -12.91 1.71 -17.72
CA ALA A 435 -12.89 2.13 -16.32
C ALA A 435 -13.93 1.33 -15.51
N ASP A 436 -13.63 1.10 -14.23
CA ASP A 436 -14.33 0.17 -13.35
C ASP A 436 -14.88 0.83 -12.06
N ASP A 437 -15.80 0.13 -11.42
CA ASP A 437 -16.22 0.41 -10.03
C ASP A 437 -15.40 -0.51 -9.11
N ASP A 438 -14.41 0.05 -8.42
CA ASP A 438 -13.46 -0.71 -7.57
C ASP A 438 -14.13 -1.48 -6.41
N PHE A 439 -15.38 -1.15 -6.05
CA PHE A 439 -16.06 -1.86 -4.97
C PHE A 439 -16.66 -3.18 -5.46
N TRP A 440 -16.08 -4.29 -4.98
CA TRP A 440 -16.49 -5.65 -5.33
C TRP A 440 -18.01 -5.87 -5.16
N HIS A 441 -18.66 -6.22 -6.27
CA HIS A 441 -20.09 -6.49 -6.36
C HIS A 441 -20.37 -7.96 -6.69
N ASP A 442 -21.58 -8.38 -6.36
CA ASP A 442 -22.07 -9.75 -6.43
C ASP A 442 -23.59 -9.65 -6.62
N ASP A 443 -24.10 -10.06 -7.79
CA ASP A 443 -25.51 -9.92 -8.15
C ASP A 443 -26.42 -10.87 -7.34
N GLU A 444 -25.89 -11.98 -6.82
CA GLU A 444 -26.62 -12.91 -5.95
C GLU A 444 -26.61 -12.43 -4.49
N PHE A 445 -25.49 -11.86 -4.03
CA PHE A 445 -25.31 -11.37 -2.66
C PHE A 445 -24.80 -9.91 -2.61
N PRO A 446 -25.63 -8.95 -3.06
CA PRO A 446 -25.27 -7.54 -3.12
C PRO A 446 -25.04 -6.97 -1.72
N ASP A 447 -23.88 -6.34 -1.52
CA ASP A 447 -23.56 -5.59 -0.31
C ASP A 447 -24.61 -4.49 -0.06
N PRO A 448 -25.31 -4.46 1.09
CA PRO A 448 -26.42 -3.54 1.36
C PRO A 448 -26.02 -2.07 1.61
N VAL A 449 -24.73 -1.75 1.67
CA VAL A 449 -24.21 -0.39 1.92
C VAL A 449 -23.50 0.20 0.70
N CYS A 450 -22.79 -0.65 -0.05
CA CYS A 450 -21.83 -0.21 -1.05
C CYS A 450 -22.12 -0.69 -2.48
N SER A 451 -23.05 -1.62 -2.68
CA SER A 451 -23.46 -2.00 -4.04
C SER A 451 -24.14 -0.83 -4.79
N PRO A 452 -24.03 -0.76 -6.13
CA PRO A 452 -24.82 0.14 -6.96
C PRO A 452 -26.31 0.11 -6.63
N GLY A 453 -26.98 1.27 -6.71
CA GLY A 453 -28.42 1.40 -6.45
C GLY A 453 -28.86 1.35 -4.98
N THR A 454 -27.98 0.98 -4.02
CA THR A 454 -28.32 1.00 -2.59
C THR A 454 -28.56 2.42 -2.05
N ALA A 455 -29.28 2.52 -0.93
CA ALA A 455 -29.69 3.82 -0.37
C ALA A 455 -28.55 4.65 0.25
N THR A 456 -27.36 4.06 0.42
CA THR A 456 -26.16 4.71 0.97
C THR A 456 -25.12 5.01 -0.11
N ARG A 457 -24.94 4.13 -1.11
CA ARG A 457 -24.03 4.33 -2.26
C ARG A 457 -24.29 5.65 -2.99
N LEU A 458 -23.21 6.39 -3.26
CA LEU A 458 -23.26 7.60 -4.07
C LEU A 458 -23.14 7.26 -5.56
N THR A 459 -23.76 8.07 -6.40
CA THR A 459 -23.46 8.08 -7.84
C THR A 459 -22.23 8.96 -8.07
N ALA A 460 -21.44 8.69 -9.11
CA ALA A 460 -20.20 9.44 -9.38
C ALA A 460 -20.39 10.96 -9.32
N ALA A 461 -21.40 11.51 -10.00
CA ALA A 461 -21.69 12.95 -9.98
C ALA A 461 -22.00 13.53 -8.57
N ARG A 462 -22.59 12.74 -7.65
CA ARG A 462 -22.81 13.16 -6.25
C ARG A 462 -21.51 13.15 -5.46
N GLN A 463 -20.67 12.13 -5.68
CA GLN A 463 -19.36 12.01 -5.06
C GLN A 463 -18.40 13.10 -5.53
N GLN A 464 -18.34 13.37 -6.84
CA GLN A 464 -17.57 14.44 -7.46
C GLN A 464 -17.97 15.82 -6.89
N ALA A 465 -19.27 16.10 -6.80
CA ALA A 465 -19.78 17.34 -6.17
C ALA A 465 -19.36 17.46 -4.68
N ALA A 466 -19.42 16.36 -3.92
CA ALA A 466 -18.97 16.33 -2.53
C ALA A 466 -17.45 16.47 -2.39
N GLY A 467 -16.66 15.82 -3.26
CA GLY A 467 -15.21 15.94 -3.35
C GLY A 467 -14.78 17.38 -3.60
N SER A 468 -15.24 17.96 -4.71
CA SER A 468 -15.08 19.38 -5.05
C SER A 468 -15.43 20.30 -3.89
N THR A 469 -16.54 20.06 -3.21
CA THR A 469 -16.99 20.86 -2.06
C THR A 469 -15.99 20.81 -0.89
N TYR A 470 -15.46 19.63 -0.54
CA TYR A 470 -14.52 19.48 0.56
C TYR A 470 -13.07 19.87 0.20
N ILE A 471 -12.64 19.66 -1.06
CA ILE A 471 -11.39 20.23 -1.62
C ILE A 471 -11.43 21.77 -1.53
N ALA A 472 -12.54 22.40 -1.92
CA ALA A 472 -12.72 23.84 -1.78
C ALA A 472 -12.81 24.30 -0.31
N ALA A 473 -13.32 23.47 0.61
CA ALA A 473 -13.28 23.74 2.04
C ALA A 473 -11.84 23.81 2.56
N ALA A 474 -11.01 22.84 2.20
CA ALA A 474 -9.59 22.79 2.57
C ALA A 474 -8.81 23.96 1.96
N ALA A 475 -9.05 24.28 0.68
CA ALA A 475 -8.46 25.45 0.02
C ALA A 475 -8.80 26.75 0.78
N ARG A 476 -10.08 26.97 1.09
CA ARG A 476 -10.52 28.16 1.83
C ARG A 476 -9.98 28.24 3.26
N LEU A 477 -9.81 27.10 3.95
CA LEU A 477 -9.26 27.07 5.30
C LEU A 477 -7.74 27.28 5.33
N PHE A 478 -6.98 26.50 4.56
CA PHE A 478 -5.52 26.44 4.64
C PHE A 478 -4.83 27.57 3.86
N ILE A 479 -5.43 28.00 2.76
CA ILE A 479 -4.88 29.02 1.86
C ILE A 479 -5.49 30.40 2.14
N ALA A 480 -6.82 30.52 2.06
CA ALA A 480 -7.50 31.81 2.25
C ALA A 480 -7.69 32.22 3.72
N GLY A 481 -7.52 31.29 4.68
CA GLY A 481 -7.64 31.56 6.11
C GLY A 481 -9.08 31.73 6.61
N ASP A 482 -10.07 31.24 5.87
CA ASP A 482 -11.49 31.43 6.17
C ASP A 482 -11.98 30.44 7.25
N ASP A 483 -11.78 30.77 8.54
CA ASP A 483 -12.15 29.90 9.67
C ASP A 483 -13.66 29.54 9.69
N ARG A 484 -14.52 30.24 8.94
CA ARG A 484 -15.95 29.91 8.79
C ARG A 484 -16.22 28.59 8.06
N VAL A 485 -15.24 28.01 7.36
CA VAL A 485 -15.34 26.64 6.82
C VAL A 485 -14.69 25.58 7.71
N ARG A 486 -13.93 25.96 8.75
CA ARG A 486 -13.34 25.00 9.71
C ARG A 486 -14.36 24.02 10.32
N PRO A 487 -15.61 24.40 10.67
CA PRO A 487 -16.57 23.47 11.25
C PRO A 487 -16.91 22.26 10.35
N LEU A 488 -16.77 22.40 9.03
CA LEU A 488 -16.93 21.28 8.09
C LEU A 488 -15.84 20.22 8.27
N LEU A 489 -14.60 20.65 8.53
CA LEU A 489 -13.41 19.80 8.52
C LEU A 489 -12.95 19.35 9.92
N ASP A 490 -13.34 20.07 10.97
CA ASP A 490 -12.77 19.84 12.30
C ASP A 490 -13.58 18.92 13.22
N GLY A 491 -14.66 18.28 12.76
CA GLY A 491 -15.54 17.49 13.63
C GLY A 491 -16.60 18.28 14.41
N SER A 492 -16.94 19.50 13.98
CA SER A 492 -18.04 20.27 14.60
C SER A 492 -19.44 19.72 14.30
N GLY A 493 -19.58 18.69 13.45
CA GLY A 493 -20.85 18.02 13.18
C GLY A 493 -21.80 18.82 12.28
N VAL A 494 -21.27 19.48 11.24
CA VAL A 494 -22.05 20.20 10.21
C VAL A 494 -21.71 19.71 8.81
N ARG A 495 -22.62 19.92 7.85
CA ARG A 495 -22.47 19.56 6.42
C ARG A 495 -22.36 20.79 5.51
N ALA A 496 -21.84 20.60 4.31
CA ALA A 496 -21.90 21.59 3.23
C ALA A 496 -23.11 21.29 2.30
N PRO A 497 -24.00 22.26 1.99
CA PRO A 497 -25.15 22.02 1.12
C PRO A 497 -24.81 21.53 -0.30
N SER A 498 -23.73 22.02 -0.91
CA SER A 498 -23.28 21.57 -2.24
C SER A 498 -22.77 20.12 -2.27
N ALA A 499 -22.61 19.47 -1.12
CA ALA A 499 -22.34 18.03 -1.01
C ALA A 499 -23.61 17.18 -0.80
N ASP A 500 -24.81 17.77 -0.69
CA ASP A 500 -26.05 16.99 -0.57
C ASP A 500 -26.28 16.13 -1.82
N PRO A 501 -26.71 14.85 -1.69
CA PRO A 501 -27.21 14.21 -0.48
C PRO A 501 -26.15 13.43 0.33
N ALA A 502 -24.85 13.57 0.05
CA ALA A 502 -23.82 12.76 0.70
C ALA A 502 -23.80 12.91 2.23
N ARG A 503 -23.47 11.82 2.94
CA ARG A 503 -23.30 11.85 4.40
C ARG A 503 -21.81 11.92 4.73
N VAL A 504 -21.30 13.14 4.70
CA VAL A 504 -19.92 13.45 5.06
C VAL A 504 -19.81 13.67 6.58
N LEU A 505 -18.85 13.00 7.21
CA LEU A 505 -18.61 13.03 8.65
C LEU A 505 -17.13 13.34 8.89
N THR A 506 -16.82 14.23 9.84
CA THR A 506 -15.44 14.65 10.08
C THR A 506 -15.00 14.52 11.53
N HIS A 507 -13.69 14.46 11.74
CA HIS A 507 -13.00 14.74 13.00
C HIS A 507 -11.61 15.30 12.70
N ALA A 508 -10.92 15.87 13.69
CA ALA A 508 -9.55 16.36 13.48
C ALA A 508 -8.67 16.31 14.74
N VAL A 509 -7.35 16.31 14.53
CA VAL A 509 -6.35 16.62 15.56
C VAL A 509 -5.67 17.96 15.28
N GLY A 510 -4.98 18.48 16.30
CA GLY A 510 -4.25 19.75 16.22
C GLY A 510 -5.15 20.99 16.04
N ALA A 511 -4.61 22.01 15.37
CA ALA A 511 -5.03 23.41 15.49
C ALA A 511 -5.03 23.88 16.96
N ARG A 512 -6.17 24.35 17.49
CA ARG A 512 -6.34 24.73 18.89
C ARG A 512 -6.83 23.55 19.75
N ARG A 513 -6.11 22.43 19.66
CA ARG A 513 -6.31 21.25 20.51
C ARG A 513 -5.08 21.01 21.39
N THR A 514 -5.31 20.62 22.64
CA THR A 514 -4.28 20.21 23.61
C THR A 514 -4.54 18.76 24.01
N GLY A 515 -3.57 17.88 23.84
CA GLY A 515 -3.71 16.46 24.18
C GLY A 515 -3.97 16.27 25.68
N ALA A 516 -4.96 15.46 26.03
CA ALA A 516 -5.38 15.25 27.42
C ALA A 516 -5.41 13.77 27.81
N PHE A 517 -6.05 12.92 27.01
CA PHE A 517 -6.11 11.48 27.26
C PHE A 517 -5.77 10.75 25.97
N LEU A 518 -4.50 10.36 25.84
CA LEU A 518 -3.93 9.69 24.67
C LEU A 518 -3.54 8.26 25.09
N PRO A 519 -4.28 7.21 24.71
CA PRO A 519 -4.00 5.82 25.12
C PRO A 519 -2.64 5.30 24.64
N ASP A 520 -2.10 5.92 23.58
CA ASP A 520 -0.80 5.62 22.98
C ASP A 520 0.40 5.81 23.93
N ASP A 521 0.23 6.59 25.02
CA ASP A 521 1.19 6.65 26.12
C ASP A 521 1.12 5.35 26.94
N PRO A 522 2.17 4.50 26.94
CA PRO A 522 2.16 3.19 27.61
C PRO A 522 2.10 3.28 29.15
N SER A 523 2.11 4.49 29.71
CA SER A 523 1.91 4.75 31.14
C SER A 523 0.47 5.11 31.52
N VAL A 524 -0.47 5.08 30.56
CA VAL A 524 -1.92 5.20 30.84
C VAL A 524 -2.44 3.95 31.55
N ALA A 525 -3.10 4.15 32.69
CA ALA A 525 -3.85 3.11 33.39
C ALA A 525 -5.35 3.22 33.11
N VAL A 526 -6.02 2.07 32.97
CA VAL A 526 -7.47 1.97 32.76
C VAL A 526 -8.10 1.19 33.91
N ASP A 527 -9.20 1.70 34.48
CA ASP A 527 -10.07 0.97 35.41
C ASP A 527 -11.41 0.67 34.72
N GLY A 528 -11.97 -0.52 34.89
CA GLY A 528 -13.33 -0.87 34.44
C GLY A 528 -13.50 -1.11 32.93
N GLY A 529 -12.43 -0.98 32.14
CA GLY A 529 -12.34 -1.34 30.72
C GLY A 529 -10.95 -1.87 30.40
N ARG A 530 -10.61 -2.08 29.12
CA ARG A 530 -9.33 -2.64 28.68
C ARG A 530 -8.51 -1.61 27.89
N LEU A 531 -7.25 -1.42 28.23
CA LEU A 531 -6.28 -0.82 27.29
C LEU A 531 -5.93 -1.91 26.28
N CYS A 532 -6.11 -1.64 24.99
CA CYS A 532 -5.88 -2.60 23.90
C CYS A 532 -4.95 -2.00 22.85
N ALA A 533 -4.20 -2.86 22.16
CA ALA A 533 -3.36 -2.46 21.03
C ALA A 533 -4.22 -2.29 19.76
N GLN A 534 -3.93 -1.29 18.95
CA GLN A 534 -4.63 -1.08 17.68
C GLN A 534 -4.28 -2.16 16.64
N VAL A 535 -3.00 -2.56 16.60
CA VAL A 535 -2.46 -3.57 15.68
C VAL A 535 -1.65 -4.58 16.48
N ASN A 536 -2.14 -5.82 16.58
CA ASN A 536 -1.54 -6.93 17.32
C ASN A 536 -2.19 -8.25 16.86
N PRO A 537 -1.43 -9.34 16.62
CA PRO A 537 -2.01 -10.62 16.21
C PRO A 537 -2.71 -11.38 17.35
N ASP A 538 -2.41 -11.09 18.63
CA ASP A 538 -3.12 -11.69 19.78
C ASP A 538 -4.50 -11.04 19.97
N PRO A 539 -5.62 -11.76 19.81
CA PRO A 539 -6.97 -11.21 20.00
C PRO A 539 -7.24 -10.73 21.44
N ALA A 540 -6.53 -11.26 22.45
CA ALA A 540 -6.64 -10.82 23.83
C ALA A 540 -5.96 -9.45 24.08
N ALA A 541 -4.95 -9.12 23.28
CA ALA A 541 -4.27 -7.82 23.29
C ALA A 541 -4.91 -6.79 22.33
N ALA A 542 -5.40 -7.23 21.17
CA ALA A 542 -5.94 -6.39 20.11
C ALA A 542 -7.26 -5.68 20.47
N CYS A 543 -7.55 -4.53 19.86
CA CYS A 543 -8.77 -3.76 20.10
C CYS A 543 -10.00 -4.32 19.37
N LEU A 544 -9.80 -4.80 18.13
CA LEU A 544 -10.72 -5.68 17.42
C LEU A 544 -10.03 -7.04 17.27
N ASP A 545 -10.83 -8.09 17.15
CA ASP A 545 -10.36 -9.44 16.86
C ASP A 545 -9.78 -9.50 15.42
N PRO A 546 -8.50 -9.87 15.20
CA PRO A 546 -7.89 -9.94 13.87
C PRO A 546 -8.61 -10.90 12.91
N GLU A 547 -9.15 -12.01 13.42
CA GLU A 547 -9.96 -12.97 12.65
C GLU A 547 -11.45 -12.59 12.61
N GLY A 548 -11.82 -11.53 13.33
CA GLY A 548 -13.18 -11.09 13.55
C GLY A 548 -13.77 -10.25 12.41
N PRO A 549 -15.11 -10.22 12.27
CA PRO A 549 -15.77 -9.42 11.24
C PRO A 549 -15.74 -7.92 11.57
N GLY A 550 -15.11 -7.14 10.70
CA GLY A 550 -15.22 -5.68 10.64
C GLY A 550 -13.94 -4.94 11.08
N ARG A 551 -13.56 -3.92 10.31
CA ARG A 551 -12.25 -3.25 10.42
C ARG A 551 -12.37 -1.78 10.79
N SER A 552 -11.27 -1.15 11.24
CA SER A 552 -11.19 0.27 11.61
C SER A 552 -10.08 1.00 10.86
N PRO A 553 -10.30 2.23 10.32
CA PRO A 553 -9.25 3.00 9.66
C PRO A 553 -8.14 3.41 10.64
N HIS A 554 -8.49 3.60 11.91
CA HIS A 554 -7.55 3.87 13.00
C HIS A 554 -6.59 2.69 13.24
N PHE A 555 -7.00 1.48 12.88
CA PHE A 555 -6.31 0.23 13.18
C PHE A 555 -5.70 -0.39 11.90
N SER A 556 -5.43 0.43 10.87
CA SER A 556 -4.74 -0.04 9.66
C SER A 556 -3.38 -0.67 10.02
N TYR A 557 -3.06 -1.78 9.36
CA TYR A 557 -1.79 -2.50 9.55
C TYR A 557 -0.60 -1.69 9.01
N TRP A 558 0.62 -2.16 9.30
CA TRP A 558 1.86 -1.62 8.77
C TRP A 558 2.88 -2.76 8.59
N GLU A 559 4.11 -2.45 8.17
CA GLU A 559 5.22 -3.40 7.88
C GLU A 559 5.52 -4.44 8.98
N THR A 560 5.03 -4.22 10.22
CA THR A 560 5.23 -5.11 11.37
C THR A 560 3.97 -5.20 12.24
N SER A 561 3.60 -6.41 12.66
CA SER A 561 2.59 -6.67 13.70
C SER A 561 3.24 -7.49 14.83
N PRO A 562 3.00 -7.21 16.13
CA PRO A 562 2.26 -6.06 16.67
C PRO A 562 3.00 -4.73 16.46
N GLU A 563 2.28 -3.60 16.52
CA GLU A 563 2.87 -2.26 16.41
C GLU A 563 2.90 -1.50 17.76
N PRO A 564 4.03 -1.46 18.51
CA PRO A 564 4.01 -1.02 19.90
C PRO A 564 4.00 0.51 20.05
N GLY A 565 2.91 1.04 20.62
CA GLY A 565 2.69 2.47 20.83
C GLY A 565 1.45 3.03 20.14
N ARG A 566 0.63 2.19 19.51
CA ARG A 566 -0.72 2.50 19.04
C ARG A 566 -1.74 1.76 19.90
N ASN A 567 -2.52 2.48 20.70
CA ASN A 567 -3.51 1.88 21.60
C ASN A 567 -4.89 2.54 21.48
N ALA A 568 -5.92 1.87 21.99
CA ALA A 568 -7.20 2.51 22.34
C ALA A 568 -7.68 1.99 23.71
N VAL A 569 -8.70 2.64 24.27
CA VAL A 569 -9.39 2.10 25.47
C VAL A 569 -10.70 1.48 25.02
N ALA A 570 -10.81 0.15 25.12
CA ALA A 570 -12.04 -0.60 24.88
C ALA A 570 -12.97 -0.53 26.10
N LEU A 571 -14.25 -0.32 25.82
CA LEU A 571 -15.37 -0.34 26.74
C LEU A 571 -16.32 -1.45 26.29
N ASP A 572 -16.67 -2.36 27.19
CA ASP A 572 -17.74 -3.33 27.02
C ASP A 572 -18.65 -3.26 28.26
N TRP A 573 -19.96 -3.31 28.08
CA TRP A 573 -20.91 -3.35 29.18
C TRP A 573 -22.17 -4.15 28.86
N SER A 574 -22.58 -4.99 29.81
CA SER A 574 -23.86 -5.70 29.82
C SER A 574 -24.97 -4.98 30.59
N ALA A 575 -24.63 -3.92 31.33
CA ALA A 575 -25.55 -3.09 32.11
C ALA A 575 -25.08 -1.61 32.15
N PRO A 576 -25.99 -0.63 32.21
CA PRO A 576 -25.61 0.79 32.26
C PRO A 576 -25.08 1.19 33.65
N GLY A 577 -24.11 2.09 33.70
CA GLY A 577 -23.62 2.73 34.93
C GLY A 577 -22.19 2.34 35.36
N SER A 578 -21.61 1.26 34.83
CA SER A 578 -20.20 0.90 35.07
C SER A 578 -19.26 1.91 34.40
N ALA A 579 -18.54 2.72 35.19
CA ALA A 579 -17.67 3.75 34.65
C ALA A 579 -16.29 3.21 34.26
N VAL A 580 -15.90 3.37 33.00
CA VAL A 580 -14.52 3.15 32.53
C VAL A 580 -13.71 4.41 32.82
N ARG A 581 -12.60 4.28 33.55
CA ARG A 581 -11.73 5.40 33.94
C ARG A 581 -10.39 5.31 33.24
N VAL A 582 -9.97 6.40 32.60
CA VAL A 582 -8.66 6.55 31.95
C VAL A 582 -7.79 7.51 32.76
N ARG A 583 -6.61 7.07 33.18
CA ARG A 583 -5.69 7.78 34.08
C ARG A 583 -4.30 7.92 33.43
N PRO A 584 -3.92 9.09 32.88
CA PRO A 584 -2.55 9.32 32.42
C PRO A 584 -1.58 9.37 33.62
N ALA A 585 -0.33 8.92 33.45
CA ALA A 585 0.65 8.89 34.54
C ALA A 585 1.03 10.28 35.09
N ARG A 586 0.73 11.35 34.35
CA ARG A 586 0.90 12.74 34.79
C ARG A 586 -0.42 13.50 34.61
N PRO A 587 -0.88 14.31 35.59
CA PRO A 587 -2.06 15.13 35.43
C PRO A 587 -1.92 16.11 34.26
N VAL A 588 -3.00 16.25 33.48
CA VAL A 588 -3.05 17.04 32.25
C VAL A 588 -3.83 18.35 32.42
N SER A 589 -3.55 19.31 31.53
CA SER A 589 -4.19 20.62 31.53
C SER A 589 -5.11 20.78 30.31
N VAL A 590 -6.41 20.91 30.55
CA VAL A 590 -7.41 21.40 29.60
C VAL A 590 -7.86 22.83 29.92
N ALA A 591 -7.15 23.54 30.80
CA ALA A 591 -7.42 24.94 31.10
C ALA A 591 -7.26 25.83 29.85
N GLY A 592 -8.28 26.64 29.56
CA GLY A 592 -8.36 27.47 28.35
C GLY A 592 -9.06 26.79 27.16
N ALA A 593 -9.42 25.50 27.28
CA ALA A 593 -10.32 24.83 26.35
C ALA A 593 -11.79 25.18 26.64
N GLU A 594 -12.61 25.31 25.61
CA GLU A 594 -14.07 25.48 25.72
C GLU A 594 -14.79 24.14 25.95
N ALA A 595 -14.26 23.07 25.34
CA ALA A 595 -14.81 21.73 25.42
C ALA A 595 -13.71 20.67 25.57
N LEU A 596 -14.08 19.49 26.08
CA LEU A 596 -13.33 18.26 25.84
C LEU A 596 -13.90 17.63 24.57
N ALA A 597 -13.08 17.48 23.54
CA ALA A 597 -13.37 16.68 22.36
C ALA A 597 -12.88 15.25 22.59
N LEU A 598 -13.66 14.26 22.19
CA LEU A 598 -13.33 12.83 22.27
C LEU A 598 -13.57 12.19 20.92
N ARG A 599 -12.64 11.37 20.44
CA ARG A 599 -12.84 10.51 19.26
C ARG A 599 -13.22 9.11 19.72
N VAL A 600 -14.46 8.72 19.46
CA VAL A 600 -15.06 7.48 19.98
C VAL A 600 -15.63 6.64 18.85
N ILE A 601 -15.13 5.41 18.74
CA ILE A 601 -15.68 4.36 17.88
C ILE A 601 -16.82 3.67 18.63
N VAL A 602 -17.88 3.31 17.91
CA VAL A 602 -18.90 2.32 18.33
C VAL A 602 -19.13 1.36 17.16
N PRO A 603 -19.62 0.13 17.37
CA PRO A 603 -19.77 -0.83 16.29
C PRO A 603 -20.68 -0.31 15.15
N PRO A 604 -20.42 -0.67 13.88
CA PRO A 604 -21.26 -0.32 12.75
C PRO A 604 -22.74 -0.64 12.96
N ASN A 605 -23.61 0.14 12.32
CA ASN A 605 -25.07 0.02 12.36
C ASN A 605 -25.73 0.22 13.75
N THR A 606 -24.96 0.39 14.83
CA THR A 606 -25.51 0.69 16.17
C THR A 606 -26.09 2.11 16.23
N THR A 607 -27.14 2.31 17.03
CA THR A 607 -27.72 3.64 17.25
C THR A 607 -28.10 3.87 18.72
N GLY A 608 -27.99 5.11 19.16
CA GLY A 608 -28.40 5.53 20.50
C GLY A 608 -27.40 5.19 21.60
N THR A 609 -26.13 4.89 21.27
CA THR A 609 -25.07 4.64 22.26
C THR A 609 -24.81 5.90 23.07
N ARG A 610 -25.06 5.86 24.38
CA ARG A 610 -25.02 7.03 25.27
C ARG A 610 -24.00 6.84 26.38
N MET A 611 -23.18 7.86 26.64
CA MET A 611 -22.20 7.87 27.73
C MET A 611 -22.23 9.22 28.45
N ASP A 612 -22.17 9.20 29.78
CA ASP A 612 -21.85 10.40 30.57
C ASP A 612 -20.34 10.57 30.63
N VAL A 613 -19.84 11.75 30.27
CA VAL A 613 -18.41 12.09 30.29
C VAL A 613 -18.11 12.88 31.56
N SER A 614 -17.14 12.44 32.35
CA SER A 614 -16.76 13.09 33.62
C SER A 614 -15.25 13.27 33.73
N LEU A 615 -14.82 14.31 34.45
CA LEU A 615 -13.40 14.56 34.76
C LEU A 615 -13.18 14.60 36.27
N THR A 616 -11.99 14.17 36.71
CA THR A 616 -11.55 14.23 38.11
C THR A 616 -10.18 14.90 38.20
N ASP A 617 -10.01 15.87 39.10
CA ASP A 617 -8.76 16.62 39.28
C ASP A 617 -7.86 16.05 40.39
N THR A 618 -6.64 16.59 40.52
CA THR A 618 -5.69 16.17 41.57
C THR A 618 -6.25 16.25 42.99
N THR A 619 -7.13 17.21 43.30
CA THR A 619 -7.77 17.36 44.62
C THR A 619 -8.79 16.25 44.91
N GLY A 620 -9.21 15.49 43.89
CA GLY A 620 -10.24 14.46 44.00
C GLY A 620 -11.66 14.95 43.71
N ARG A 621 -11.83 16.24 43.38
CA ARG A 621 -13.10 16.75 42.87
C ARG A 621 -13.41 16.10 41.52
N ARG A 622 -14.61 15.53 41.41
CA ARG A 622 -15.15 14.87 40.20
C ARG A 622 -16.35 15.67 39.68
N VAL A 623 -16.42 15.91 38.37
CA VAL A 623 -17.55 16.59 37.73
C VAL A 623 -17.94 15.89 36.43
N THR A 624 -19.23 15.54 36.29
CA THR A 624 -19.80 15.12 35.02
C THR A 624 -19.99 16.35 34.12
N LEU A 625 -19.35 16.36 32.94
CA LEU A 625 -19.40 17.46 31.98
C LEU A 625 -20.73 17.49 31.21
N GLY A 626 -21.24 16.31 30.85
CA GLY A 626 -22.46 16.14 30.06
C GLY A 626 -22.62 14.70 29.56
N ARG A 627 -23.65 14.48 28.76
CA ARG A 627 -23.94 13.21 28.08
C ARG A 627 -23.68 13.34 26.58
N VAL A 628 -22.90 12.42 26.03
CA VAL A 628 -22.75 12.26 24.57
C VAL A 628 -23.72 11.19 24.06
N ARG A 629 -24.07 11.31 22.77
CA ARG A 629 -24.64 10.23 21.97
C ARG A 629 -23.69 9.97 20.81
N VAL A 630 -23.42 8.70 20.55
CA VAL A 630 -22.72 8.22 19.36
C VAL A 630 -23.65 7.24 18.64
N ASP A 631 -23.70 7.33 17.32
CA ASP A 631 -24.32 6.35 16.43
C ASP A 631 -23.21 5.82 15.52
N GLY A 632 -23.20 4.52 15.24
CA GLY A 632 -22.21 3.86 14.38
C GLY A 632 -22.36 4.25 12.91
N LEU A 633 -21.34 3.95 12.12
CA LEU A 633 -21.43 4.12 10.67
C LEU A 633 -22.25 3.00 10.02
N PRO A 634 -22.90 3.27 8.87
CA PRO A 634 -23.23 2.23 7.89
C PRO A 634 -22.03 1.33 7.62
N GLY A 635 -22.22 0.01 7.64
CA GLY A 635 -21.15 -0.92 7.29
C GLY A 635 -21.55 -2.39 7.26
N THR A 636 -20.69 -3.16 6.62
CA THR A 636 -20.68 -4.61 6.44
C THR A 636 -19.29 -5.16 6.76
N ASP A 637 -19.13 -6.48 6.70
CA ASP A 637 -17.85 -7.18 6.70
C ASP A 637 -16.89 -6.71 5.58
N ARG A 638 -17.44 -6.29 4.43
CA ARG A 638 -16.72 -5.72 3.29
C ARG A 638 -16.30 -4.25 3.45
N THR A 639 -16.50 -3.64 4.62
CA THR A 639 -16.21 -2.20 4.85
C THR A 639 -15.46 -1.91 6.15
N THR A 640 -14.58 -0.93 6.11
CA THR A 640 -13.75 -0.51 7.25
C THR A 640 -14.48 0.56 8.11
N SER A 641 -15.65 0.19 8.61
CA SER A 641 -16.62 1.13 9.22
C SER A 641 -16.51 1.34 10.75
N HIS A 642 -15.54 0.73 11.45
CA HIS A 642 -15.27 1.01 12.88
C HIS A 642 -14.52 2.34 13.07
N TRP A 643 -15.05 3.45 12.55
CA TRP A 643 -14.39 4.76 12.53
C TRP A 643 -14.85 5.70 13.67
N ALA A 644 -13.94 6.53 14.18
CA ALA A 644 -14.20 7.34 15.36
C ALA A 644 -15.01 8.60 15.07
N ARG A 645 -16.09 8.77 15.83
CA ARG A 645 -16.94 9.96 15.81
C ARG A 645 -16.39 10.98 16.81
N GLU A 646 -16.09 12.21 16.37
CA GLU A 646 -15.78 13.29 17.31
C GLU A 646 -17.06 13.75 18.02
N VAL A 647 -17.01 13.76 19.35
CA VAL A 647 -18.06 14.31 20.21
C VAL A 647 -17.43 15.30 21.19
N ARG A 648 -18.11 16.42 21.45
CA ARG A 648 -17.61 17.49 22.32
C ARG A 648 -18.52 17.74 23.50
N VAL A 649 -17.94 17.83 24.71
CA VAL A 649 -18.66 18.19 25.94
C VAL A 649 -18.11 19.49 26.53
N PRO A 650 -18.94 20.53 26.78
CA PRO A 650 -18.46 21.82 27.27
C PRO A 650 -17.82 21.74 28.67
N LEU A 651 -16.64 22.34 28.83
CA LEU A 651 -15.92 22.40 30.10
C LEU A 651 -16.50 23.44 31.08
N ALA A 652 -17.45 24.26 30.63
CA ALA A 652 -18.14 25.27 31.44
C ALA A 652 -18.84 24.68 32.69
N ALA A 653 -19.27 23.41 32.65
CA ALA A 653 -19.82 22.72 33.83
C ALA A 653 -18.75 22.49 34.90
N ALA A 654 -17.59 21.96 34.51
CA ALA A 654 -16.44 21.76 35.40
C ALA A 654 -15.86 23.07 35.94
N ALA A 655 -15.77 24.11 35.11
CA ALA A 655 -15.33 25.43 35.52
C ALA A 655 -16.24 26.04 36.61
N ARG A 656 -17.57 25.99 36.42
CA ARG A 656 -18.54 26.46 37.44
C ARG A 656 -18.52 25.62 38.73
N ALA A 657 -18.24 24.33 38.63
CA ALA A 657 -18.07 23.45 39.78
C ALA A 657 -16.69 23.56 40.47
N GLY A 658 -15.79 24.40 39.95
CA GLY A 658 -14.47 24.63 40.54
C GLY A 658 -13.48 23.46 40.39
N LEU A 659 -13.59 22.67 39.33
CA LEU A 659 -12.60 21.63 38.98
C LEU A 659 -11.28 22.30 38.54
N ASP A 660 -10.13 21.83 39.03
CA ASP A 660 -8.82 22.31 38.54
C ASP A 660 -8.50 21.73 37.15
N LEU A 661 -8.96 22.46 36.12
CA LEU A 661 -8.70 22.17 34.71
C LEU A 661 -7.21 22.20 34.33
N LYS A 662 -6.30 22.67 35.20
CA LYS A 662 -4.84 22.61 34.97
C LYS A 662 -4.22 21.29 35.44
N ARG A 663 -4.94 20.49 36.23
CA ARG A 663 -4.44 19.28 36.91
C ARG A 663 -5.49 18.17 36.92
N VAL A 664 -6.02 17.83 35.75
CA VAL A 664 -6.97 16.73 35.59
C VAL A 664 -6.22 15.40 35.65
N LYS A 665 -6.62 14.48 36.54
CA LYS A 665 -5.94 13.17 36.74
C LYS A 665 -6.71 11.97 36.18
N ALA A 666 -7.98 12.14 35.82
CA ALA A 666 -8.78 11.09 35.22
C ALA A 666 -9.90 11.63 34.32
N LEU A 667 -10.16 10.88 33.25
CA LEU A 667 -11.39 10.90 32.44
C LEU A 667 -12.22 9.68 32.83
N GLU A 668 -13.53 9.83 32.94
CA GLU A 668 -14.47 8.72 33.10
C GLU A 668 -15.55 8.77 32.01
N LEU A 669 -15.80 7.61 31.40
CA LEU A 669 -16.89 7.35 30.47
C LEU A 669 -17.86 6.37 31.15
N THR A 670 -19.10 6.79 31.37
CA THR A 670 -20.13 5.97 32.04
C THR A 670 -21.25 5.63 31.06
N PRO A 671 -21.34 4.39 30.54
CA PRO A 671 -22.40 4.00 29.62
C PRO A 671 -23.80 4.10 30.22
N ARG A 672 -24.76 4.49 29.39
CA ARG A 672 -26.18 4.73 29.72
C ARG A 672 -27.15 4.01 28.77
N SER A 673 -26.65 3.33 27.75
CA SER A 673 -27.38 2.33 26.97
C SER A 673 -27.36 0.99 27.71
N GLN A 674 -28.34 0.11 27.51
CA GLN A 674 -28.48 -1.11 28.32
C GLN A 674 -27.25 -2.01 28.25
N SER A 675 -26.81 -2.32 27.03
CA SER A 675 -25.54 -2.97 26.74
C SER A 675 -24.86 -2.29 25.54
N GLY A 676 -23.63 -2.69 25.24
CA GLY A 676 -22.90 -2.29 24.04
C GLY A 676 -21.39 -2.31 24.20
N GLN A 677 -20.70 -1.88 23.14
CA GLN A 677 -19.25 -1.72 23.08
C GLN A 677 -18.90 -0.34 22.53
N ALA A 678 -17.71 0.16 22.87
CA ALA A 678 -17.13 1.39 22.32
C ALA A 678 -15.60 1.38 22.49
N TRP A 679 -14.88 2.17 21.70
CA TRP A 679 -13.44 2.38 21.86
C TRP A 679 -13.14 3.88 21.86
N LEU A 680 -12.42 4.35 22.88
CA LEU A 680 -11.88 5.71 22.93
C LEU A 680 -10.51 5.72 22.24
N VAL A 681 -10.41 6.41 21.09
CA VAL A 681 -9.14 6.62 20.38
C VAL A 681 -8.31 7.68 21.09
N ASP A 682 -8.91 8.84 21.41
CA ASP A 682 -8.31 9.85 22.29
C ASP A 682 -9.31 10.92 22.76
N ALA A 683 -8.85 11.77 23.70
CA ALA A 683 -9.53 13.01 24.07
C ALA A 683 -8.57 14.21 24.20
N TRP A 684 -9.06 15.38 23.77
CA TRP A 684 -8.34 16.64 23.65
C TRP A 684 -9.12 17.80 24.28
N GLY A 685 -8.43 18.72 24.94
CA GLY A 685 -9.00 20.05 25.22
C GLY A 685 -9.09 20.84 23.91
N TRP A 686 -10.28 21.30 23.53
CA TRP A 686 -10.59 21.97 22.26
C TRP A 686 -11.04 23.42 22.47
N SER A 687 -10.60 24.32 21.60
CA SER A 687 -11.13 25.68 21.43
C SER A 687 -11.29 26.02 19.95
N PRO A 688 -12.21 26.93 19.57
CA PRO A 688 -12.41 27.33 18.19
C PRO A 688 -11.25 28.15 17.64
N GLY A 689 -10.94 27.90 16.37
CA GLY A 689 -9.99 28.67 15.55
C GLY A 689 -8.76 27.87 15.14
N MET A 690 -8.16 28.23 14.00
CA MET A 690 -6.83 27.75 13.63
C MET A 690 -5.74 28.21 14.63
N ALA A 691 -4.66 27.42 14.73
CA ALA A 691 -3.42 27.82 15.41
C ALA A 691 -2.39 28.32 14.38
N LYS A 692 -1.44 29.18 14.81
CA LYS A 692 -0.36 29.63 13.94
C LYS A 692 0.71 28.53 13.84
N VAL A 693 0.60 27.72 12.79
CA VAL A 693 1.59 26.71 12.42
C VAL A 693 2.99 27.34 12.34
N ARG A 694 3.97 26.69 12.98
CA ARG A 694 5.39 27.04 12.95
C ARG A 694 6.19 25.76 12.74
N THR A 695 6.49 25.45 11.48
CA THR A 695 7.35 24.34 11.06
C THR A 695 8.54 24.19 12.00
N ALA A 696 8.63 23.05 12.68
CA ALA A 696 9.83 22.70 13.42
C ALA A 696 10.95 22.34 12.45
N THR A 697 12.19 22.69 12.80
CA THR A 697 13.35 22.05 12.18
C THR A 697 13.51 20.70 12.88
N LEU A 698 13.30 19.63 12.14
CA LEU A 698 13.34 18.26 12.62
C LEU A 698 14.53 17.52 11.98
N PRO A 699 15.11 16.52 12.66
CA PRO A 699 15.92 15.52 11.97
C PRO A 699 15.02 14.66 11.08
N ARG A 700 15.52 14.35 9.89
CA ARG A 700 14.97 13.32 8.99
C ARG A 700 15.83 12.07 9.11
N VAL A 701 15.21 10.90 9.14
CA VAL A 701 15.89 9.60 9.07
C VAL A 701 15.52 8.93 7.75
N ASP A 702 16.51 8.42 7.04
CA ASP A 702 16.32 7.59 5.84
C ASP A 702 17.09 6.28 6.05
N ILE A 703 16.40 5.14 6.02
CA ILE A 703 17.03 3.83 5.92
C ILE A 703 17.41 3.59 4.45
N GLY A 704 18.56 2.93 4.22
CA GLY A 704 18.97 2.39 2.93
C GLY A 704 19.10 0.87 2.97
N ARG A 705 19.24 0.30 1.79
CA ARG A 705 19.47 -1.13 1.55
C ARG A 705 20.91 -1.37 1.13
N LEU A 706 21.46 -2.54 1.46
CA LEU A 706 22.81 -2.97 1.11
C LEU A 706 22.76 -4.41 0.61
N THR A 707 23.29 -4.68 -0.57
CA THR A 707 23.42 -6.03 -1.11
C THR A 707 24.83 -6.56 -0.89
N VAL A 708 24.98 -7.80 -0.45
CA VAL A 708 26.27 -8.45 -0.11
C VAL A 708 26.23 -9.93 -0.50
N GLN A 709 27.38 -10.54 -0.81
CA GLN A 709 27.51 -12.00 -0.85
C GLN A 709 27.74 -12.56 0.57
N GLU A 710 27.25 -13.76 0.86
CA GLU A 710 27.52 -14.45 2.13
C GLU A 710 28.99 -14.93 2.22
N GLY A 711 29.46 -15.68 1.20
CA GLY A 711 30.82 -16.21 1.02
C GLY A 711 31.17 -17.43 1.87
N ASP A 712 32.15 -18.21 1.41
CA ASP A 712 32.50 -19.60 1.79
C ASP A 712 32.50 -20.00 3.29
N SER A 713 32.58 -19.06 4.23
CA SER A 713 32.64 -19.39 5.67
C SER A 713 32.48 -18.22 6.64
N GLY A 714 31.72 -18.49 7.69
CA GLY A 714 31.72 -17.74 8.95
C GLY A 714 30.83 -16.50 8.94
N VAL A 715 30.69 -15.87 10.10
CA VAL A 715 29.74 -14.76 10.30
C VAL A 715 30.38 -13.41 9.99
N ARG A 716 29.73 -12.64 9.12
CA ARG A 716 30.08 -11.26 8.74
C ARG A 716 29.00 -10.29 9.23
N THR A 717 29.34 -9.44 10.20
CA THR A 717 28.46 -8.37 10.68
C THR A 717 28.50 -7.17 9.73
N TYR A 718 27.45 -6.98 8.95
CA TYR A 718 27.21 -5.76 8.18
C TYR A 718 26.43 -4.72 9.01
N GLN A 719 26.36 -3.48 8.56
CA GLN A 719 25.60 -2.40 9.21
C GLN A 719 24.60 -1.81 8.21
N VAL A 720 23.31 -1.83 8.55
CA VAL A 720 22.27 -1.24 7.70
C VAL A 720 22.53 0.26 7.53
N PRO A 721 22.55 0.80 6.30
CA PRO A 721 22.78 2.23 6.08
C PRO A 721 21.65 3.10 6.66
N VAL A 722 21.85 3.71 7.84
CA VAL A 722 20.88 4.66 8.44
C VAL A 722 21.43 6.08 8.37
N ARG A 723 20.79 6.93 7.56
CA ARG A 723 21.19 8.33 7.32
C ARG A 723 20.32 9.26 8.17
N VAL A 724 20.95 10.14 8.96
CA VAL A 724 20.22 11.16 9.74
C VAL A 724 20.63 12.56 9.29
N SER A 725 19.68 13.30 8.73
CA SER A 725 19.86 14.65 8.17
C SER A 725 18.98 15.69 8.90
N GLY A 726 19.02 16.96 8.49
CA GLY A 726 18.24 18.04 9.11
C GLY A 726 18.95 18.71 10.31
N GLN A 727 18.20 19.09 11.34
CA GLN A 727 18.72 19.70 12.58
C GLN A 727 17.91 19.28 13.82
N GLY A 728 18.52 19.37 15.00
CA GLY A 728 17.86 19.11 16.28
C GLY A 728 18.01 17.67 16.76
N SER A 729 17.01 17.17 17.49
CA SER A 729 17.00 15.80 18.00
C SER A 729 15.58 15.29 18.21
N GLY A 730 15.34 14.03 17.84
CA GLY A 730 14.05 13.37 18.00
C GLY A 730 14.19 11.91 18.41
N GLN A 731 13.10 11.19 18.31
CA GLN A 731 12.98 9.76 18.58
C GLN A 731 12.22 9.08 17.45
N ILE A 732 12.75 7.95 17.00
CA ILE A 732 12.07 6.97 16.14
C ILE A 732 11.86 5.67 16.91
N ARG A 733 10.93 4.83 16.49
CA ARG A 733 10.98 3.40 16.77
C ARG A 733 11.65 2.75 15.57
N LEU A 734 12.76 2.06 15.82
CA LEU A 734 13.39 1.15 14.87
C LEU A 734 12.80 -0.24 15.11
N PHE A 735 12.48 -0.94 14.03
CA PHE A 735 12.12 -2.36 14.00
C PHE A 735 13.18 -3.11 13.18
N VAL A 736 13.58 -4.28 13.65
CA VAL A 736 14.41 -5.22 12.89
C VAL A 736 13.58 -6.50 12.79
N ALA A 737 13.24 -6.90 11.57
CA ALA A 737 12.60 -8.19 11.33
C ALA A 737 13.62 -9.30 11.64
N GLU A 738 13.16 -10.37 12.27
CA GLU A 738 13.92 -11.62 12.27
C GLU A 738 13.71 -12.26 10.90
N PRO A 739 14.78 -12.70 10.19
CA PRO A 739 14.63 -13.38 8.91
C PRO A 739 13.66 -14.56 9.03
N ASP A 740 12.93 -14.82 7.95
CA ASP A 740 12.05 -15.98 7.77
C ASP A 740 10.87 -16.07 8.75
N SER A 741 10.69 -15.06 9.61
CA SER A 741 9.79 -15.10 10.75
C SER A 741 8.83 -13.91 10.79
N ASP A 742 7.65 -14.15 11.37
CA ASP A 742 6.62 -13.15 11.64
C ASP A 742 7.02 -12.19 12.78
N THR A 743 8.14 -12.47 13.47
CA THR A 743 8.65 -11.68 14.59
C THR A 743 9.51 -10.48 14.14
N SER A 744 9.36 -9.37 14.86
CA SER A 744 10.28 -8.25 14.78
C SER A 744 10.63 -7.71 16.16
N THR A 745 11.92 -7.44 16.40
CA THR A 745 12.35 -6.72 17.59
C THR A 745 12.18 -5.22 17.37
N SER A 746 11.73 -4.46 18.38
CA SER A 746 11.61 -3.00 18.24
C SER A 746 12.13 -2.21 19.43
N ARG A 747 12.82 -1.11 19.15
CA ARG A 747 13.45 -0.23 20.15
C ARG A 747 13.30 1.24 19.78
N VAL A 748 13.12 2.09 20.78
CA VAL A 748 13.03 3.55 20.58
C VAL A 748 14.45 4.14 20.59
N VAL A 749 14.87 4.71 19.47
CA VAL A 749 16.21 5.28 19.26
C VAL A 749 16.13 6.81 19.26
N THR A 750 17.07 7.47 19.94
CA THR A 750 17.21 8.94 19.88
C THR A 750 18.09 9.31 18.69
N VAL A 751 17.58 10.14 17.77
CA VAL A 751 18.23 10.45 16.49
C VAL A 751 18.67 11.91 16.43
N ARG A 752 19.88 12.15 15.90
CA ARG A 752 20.48 13.48 15.68
C ARG A 752 21.28 13.49 14.38
N PRO A 753 21.36 14.60 13.64
CA PRO A 753 22.25 14.67 12.49
C PRO A 753 23.70 14.42 12.91
N GLY A 754 24.36 13.47 12.25
CA GLY A 754 25.71 13.03 12.62
C GLY A 754 25.78 12.03 13.79
N SER A 755 24.67 11.52 14.32
CA SER A 755 24.70 10.32 15.18
C SER A 755 24.63 9.05 14.35
N THR A 756 25.61 8.15 14.50
CA THR A 756 25.50 6.76 14.04
C THR A 756 24.32 6.08 14.74
N ILE A 757 23.57 5.27 14.01
CA ILE A 757 22.57 4.35 14.55
C ILE A 757 23.03 2.95 14.16
N GLU A 758 23.61 2.23 15.11
CA GLU A 758 24.16 0.89 14.88
C GLU A 758 23.01 -0.11 14.75
N VAL A 759 22.94 -0.76 13.59
CA VAL A 759 21.98 -1.80 13.24
C VAL A 759 22.78 -2.94 12.62
N PRO A 760 23.45 -3.77 13.46
CA PRO A 760 24.16 -4.94 12.98
C PRO A 760 23.18 -5.92 12.35
N VAL A 761 23.59 -6.46 11.21
CA VAL A 761 23.02 -7.66 10.61
C VAL A 761 24.16 -8.65 10.46
N ASP A 762 24.04 -9.79 11.11
CA ASP A 762 24.96 -10.90 10.95
C ASP A 762 24.49 -11.77 9.78
N VAL A 763 25.34 -11.90 8.76
CA VAL A 763 25.19 -12.86 7.66
C VAL A 763 26.17 -13.99 7.93
N GLU A 764 25.67 -15.21 8.08
CA GLU A 764 26.51 -16.42 8.14
C GLU A 764 26.73 -16.92 6.73
N GLY A 765 27.99 -17.06 6.31
CA GLY A 765 28.37 -17.58 5.02
C GLY A 765 28.83 -19.04 5.09
N ASN A 766 28.45 -19.84 4.09
CA ASN A 766 28.58 -21.29 4.12
C ASN A 766 29.16 -21.87 2.79
N THR A 767 29.07 -23.19 2.56
CA THR A 767 29.55 -23.86 1.32
C THR A 767 28.49 -24.84 0.76
N ARG A 768 27.23 -24.44 0.83
CA ARG A 768 26.06 -25.17 0.36
C ARG A 768 25.03 -24.16 -0.11
N PHE A 769 24.49 -24.48 -1.28
CA PHE A 769 23.37 -23.78 -1.86
C PHE A 769 22.20 -23.56 -0.87
N GLY A 770 21.83 -22.30 -0.73
CA GLY A 770 20.56 -21.83 -0.19
C GLY A 770 20.01 -20.71 -1.08
N TYR A 771 18.84 -20.17 -0.74
CA TYR A 771 18.37 -18.93 -1.37
C TYR A 771 18.86 -17.72 -0.56
N GLY A 772 19.10 -16.59 -1.25
CA GLY A 772 19.47 -15.34 -0.59
C GLY A 772 18.46 -14.93 0.51
N THR A 773 18.91 -14.13 1.49
CA THR A 773 18.15 -13.79 2.70
C THR A 773 18.02 -12.27 2.90
N SER A 774 16.80 -11.75 3.12
CA SER A 774 16.54 -10.30 3.25
C SER A 774 16.28 -9.86 4.70
N HIS A 775 17.29 -9.27 5.32
CA HIS A 775 17.26 -8.77 6.69
C HIS A 775 16.62 -7.37 6.75
N ASN A 776 15.29 -7.33 6.76
CA ASN A 776 14.51 -6.10 6.65
C ASN A 776 14.48 -5.27 7.95
N VAL A 777 14.60 -3.94 7.80
CA VAL A 777 14.63 -2.97 8.91
C VAL A 777 13.71 -1.79 8.61
N PHE A 778 12.89 -1.41 9.60
CA PHE A 778 11.87 -0.36 9.46
C PHE A 778 12.02 0.76 10.48
N ALA A 779 11.61 1.99 10.14
CA ALA A 779 11.61 3.13 11.05
C ALA A 779 10.28 3.90 11.04
N LYS A 780 9.74 4.16 12.22
CA LYS A 780 8.53 4.98 12.44
C LYS A 780 8.84 6.19 13.31
N ALA A 781 8.32 7.36 12.94
CA ALA A 781 8.47 8.57 13.75
C ALA A 781 7.71 8.43 15.08
N VAL A 782 8.38 8.72 16.21
CA VAL A 782 7.75 8.71 17.55
C VAL A 782 7.59 10.13 18.08
N ARG A 783 8.66 10.95 18.02
CA ARG A 783 8.63 12.32 18.56
C ARG A 783 9.77 13.18 18.03
N GLY A 784 9.47 14.34 17.48
CA GLY A 784 10.48 15.35 17.12
C GLY A 784 11.44 14.91 16.02
N ALA A 785 11.00 14.02 15.13
CA ALA A 785 11.72 13.54 13.95
C ALA A 785 10.70 13.24 12.83
N VAL A 786 11.16 13.13 11.58
CA VAL A 786 10.38 12.56 10.46
C VAL A 786 11.17 11.41 9.82
N VAL A 787 10.47 10.48 9.17
CA VAL A 787 11.14 9.41 8.41
C VAL A 787 10.87 9.60 6.91
N GLY A 788 11.95 9.53 6.14
CA GLY A 788 11.97 9.52 4.69
C GLY A 788 11.75 8.11 4.18
N SER A 789 12.81 7.47 3.68
CA SER A 789 12.83 6.01 3.49
C SER A 789 12.61 5.30 4.83
N HIS A 790 11.47 4.63 4.97
CA HIS A 790 11.03 3.95 6.19
C HIS A 790 11.38 2.47 6.25
N ARG A 791 11.88 1.92 5.14
CA ARG A 791 12.27 0.54 4.91
C ARG A 791 13.67 0.50 4.30
N GLY A 792 14.34 -0.63 4.46
CA GLY A 792 15.64 -1.00 3.89
C GLY A 792 16.17 -2.22 4.64
N GLY A 793 17.50 -2.45 4.64
CA GLY A 793 18.06 -3.64 5.28
C GLY A 793 19.43 -4.06 4.73
N VAL A 794 19.73 -5.34 4.88
CA VAL A 794 20.79 -6.04 4.14
C VAL A 794 20.15 -7.20 3.39
N ASP A 795 20.50 -7.37 2.12
CA ASP A 795 20.19 -8.56 1.32
C ASP A 795 21.48 -9.35 1.16
N ALA A 796 21.49 -10.58 1.69
CA ALA A 796 22.55 -11.55 1.47
C ALA A 796 22.19 -12.36 0.22
N GLU A 797 23.04 -12.30 -0.79
CA GLU A 797 23.02 -13.14 -1.97
C GLU A 797 23.85 -14.41 -1.70
N ASN A 798 23.35 -15.55 -2.16
CA ASN A 798 24.02 -16.85 -2.11
C ASN A 798 25.06 -16.91 -3.25
N ASP A 799 26.33 -17.16 -2.93
CA ASP A 799 27.41 -17.37 -3.90
C ASP A 799 27.80 -18.85 -4.12
N ASP A 800 27.09 -19.80 -3.49
CA ASP A 800 27.22 -21.24 -3.74
C ASP A 800 26.44 -21.73 -4.98
N PRO A 801 27.01 -22.63 -5.80
CA PRO A 801 26.34 -23.15 -6.99
C PRO A 801 25.20 -24.14 -6.66
N MET A 802 24.09 -24.04 -7.38
CA MET A 802 22.97 -24.99 -7.26
C MET A 802 23.43 -26.44 -7.55
N PRO A 803 23.02 -27.44 -6.74
CA PRO A 803 23.38 -28.84 -6.98
C PRO A 803 22.94 -29.32 -8.36
N THR A 804 23.68 -30.28 -8.93
CA THR A 804 23.27 -30.98 -10.16
C THR A 804 22.55 -32.28 -9.82
N PHE A 805 21.61 -32.70 -10.67
CA PHE A 805 20.69 -33.81 -10.37
C PHE A 805 20.97 -35.05 -11.21
N SER A 806 20.72 -36.21 -10.62
CA SER A 806 20.84 -37.52 -11.24
C SER A 806 19.63 -38.38 -10.86
N ALA A 807 19.23 -39.30 -11.74
CA ALA A 807 18.11 -40.21 -11.51
C ALA A 807 18.61 -41.66 -11.62
N THR A 808 18.30 -42.48 -10.61
CA THR A 808 18.58 -43.92 -10.61
C THR A 808 17.26 -44.68 -10.56
N PRO A 809 16.98 -45.64 -11.47
CA PRO A 809 15.79 -46.46 -11.38
C PRO A 809 15.82 -47.34 -10.12
N VAL A 810 14.69 -47.41 -9.42
CA VAL A 810 14.45 -48.32 -8.29
C VAL A 810 13.52 -49.45 -8.72
N ALA A 811 12.48 -49.10 -9.49
CA ALA A 811 11.62 -50.00 -10.24
C ALA A 811 11.18 -49.28 -11.53
N ASP A 812 11.95 -49.43 -12.62
CA ASP A 812 11.63 -48.86 -13.94
C ASP A 812 10.95 -49.84 -14.89
N ARG A 813 10.76 -51.10 -14.47
CA ARG A 813 10.05 -52.13 -15.22
C ARG A 813 9.12 -52.88 -14.30
N VAL A 814 7.82 -52.73 -14.53
CA VAL A 814 6.78 -53.25 -13.62
C VAL A 814 5.67 -53.97 -14.39
N THR A 815 4.83 -54.67 -13.63
CA THR A 815 3.49 -55.09 -14.06
C THR A 815 2.46 -54.11 -13.49
N GLU A 816 1.33 -53.94 -14.16
CA GLU A 816 0.17 -53.20 -13.65
C GLU A 816 -0.17 -53.51 -12.18
N GLY A 817 -0.63 -52.50 -11.44
CA GLY A 817 -0.84 -52.60 -9.99
C GLY A 817 0.45 -52.52 -9.17
N GLN A 818 1.58 -52.15 -9.80
CA GLN A 818 2.85 -51.85 -9.15
C GLN A 818 3.32 -50.45 -9.52
N SER A 819 3.98 -49.76 -8.60
CA SER A 819 4.45 -48.40 -8.85
C SER A 819 5.83 -48.36 -9.51
N LEU A 820 5.96 -47.59 -10.58
CA LEU A 820 7.25 -47.22 -11.15
C LEU A 820 7.94 -46.23 -10.21
N THR A 821 9.21 -46.44 -9.90
CA THR A 821 9.95 -45.64 -8.90
C THR A 821 11.36 -45.31 -9.36
N TRP A 822 11.78 -44.06 -9.20
CA TRP A 822 13.15 -43.59 -9.42
C TRP A 822 13.63 -42.80 -8.21
N ARG A 823 14.90 -42.97 -7.85
CA ARG A 823 15.59 -42.21 -6.82
C ARG A 823 16.29 -41.03 -7.46
N ILE A 824 15.84 -39.82 -7.16
CA ILE A 824 16.47 -38.57 -7.59
C ILE A 824 17.51 -38.19 -6.55
N THR A 825 18.75 -37.96 -7.00
CA THR A 825 19.90 -37.70 -6.13
C THR A 825 20.64 -36.44 -6.60
N GLN A 826 20.87 -35.51 -5.68
CA GLN A 826 21.60 -34.27 -5.93
C GLN A 826 23.10 -34.41 -5.60
N SER A 827 23.94 -33.65 -6.31
CA SER A 827 25.41 -33.76 -6.24
C SER A 827 26.02 -33.30 -4.92
N ALA A 828 25.30 -32.47 -4.17
CA ALA A 828 25.68 -31.94 -2.86
C ALA A 828 24.42 -31.76 -2.00
N VAL A 829 24.58 -31.67 -0.68
CA VAL A 829 23.50 -31.27 0.22
C VAL A 829 23.29 -29.77 0.11
N ALA A 830 22.06 -29.34 -0.18
CA ALA A 830 21.59 -27.97 0.03
C ALA A 830 21.02 -27.82 1.45
N ASP A 831 21.11 -26.60 2.01
CA ASP A 831 20.53 -26.28 3.31
C ASP A 831 19.11 -25.67 3.20
N GLU A 832 18.59 -25.58 1.97
CA GLU A 832 17.19 -25.32 1.62
C GLU A 832 16.51 -26.51 0.93
N GLU A 833 15.17 -26.52 0.92
CA GLU A 833 14.40 -27.49 0.14
C GLU A 833 14.44 -27.12 -1.35
N ILE A 834 14.95 -28.06 -2.15
CA ILE A 834 15.03 -27.93 -3.62
C ILE A 834 13.81 -28.59 -4.25
N TRP A 835 13.16 -27.84 -5.13
CA TRP A 835 12.02 -28.28 -5.93
C TRP A 835 12.44 -28.50 -7.38
N LEU A 836 11.95 -29.59 -7.96
CA LEU A 836 12.17 -30.04 -9.33
C LEU A 836 10.82 -30.40 -9.95
N ASN A 837 10.61 -30.10 -11.23
CA ASN A 837 9.39 -30.52 -11.93
C ASN A 837 9.73 -31.57 -12.98
N ALA A 838 9.04 -32.71 -12.94
CA ALA A 838 9.10 -33.75 -13.97
C ALA A 838 7.92 -33.59 -14.93
N ALA A 839 8.19 -33.06 -16.13
CA ALA A 839 7.17 -32.97 -17.19
C ALA A 839 7.14 -34.27 -18.00
N PHE A 840 5.96 -34.80 -18.30
CA PHE A 840 5.83 -35.96 -19.18
C PHE A 840 6.13 -35.55 -20.63
N LEU A 841 6.82 -36.42 -21.37
CA LEU A 841 7.23 -36.18 -22.76
C LEU A 841 6.87 -37.37 -23.65
N PRO A 842 6.58 -37.13 -24.94
CA PRO A 842 6.29 -38.20 -25.88
C PRO A 842 7.39 -39.28 -25.92
N VAL A 843 6.97 -40.54 -25.91
CA VAL A 843 7.84 -41.71 -26.02
C VAL A 843 8.44 -41.81 -27.42
N GLY A 844 9.77 -41.69 -27.50
CA GLY A 844 10.50 -41.76 -28.76
C GLY A 844 10.59 -43.19 -29.32
N GLY A 845 10.41 -43.32 -30.63
CA GLY A 845 10.69 -44.56 -31.37
C GLY A 845 9.48 -45.40 -31.78
N GLY A 846 8.26 -44.99 -31.43
CA GLY A 846 7.04 -45.69 -31.84
C GLY A 846 6.70 -46.95 -31.03
N GLY A 847 7.15 -46.99 -29.76
CA GLY A 847 6.51 -47.83 -28.75
C GLY A 847 5.16 -47.23 -28.33
N ALA A 848 4.40 -47.97 -27.53
CA ALA A 848 3.21 -47.44 -26.89
C ALA A 848 3.59 -46.54 -25.71
N GLU A 849 2.74 -45.55 -25.43
CA GLU A 849 2.94 -44.61 -24.33
C GLU A 849 1.83 -44.82 -23.31
N LEU A 850 2.23 -44.93 -22.04
CA LEU A 850 1.36 -45.18 -20.90
C LEU A 850 0.13 -44.27 -20.95
N SER A 851 -1.05 -44.84 -20.75
CA SER A 851 -2.32 -44.12 -20.76
C SER A 851 -2.66 -43.58 -19.36
N THR A 852 -3.59 -42.64 -19.31
CA THR A 852 -4.19 -42.16 -18.06
C THR A 852 -5.00 -43.23 -17.32
N THR A 853 -5.51 -44.25 -18.03
CA THR A 853 -6.37 -45.32 -17.48
C THR A 853 -5.65 -46.30 -16.56
N ASP A 854 -4.35 -46.44 -16.73
CA ASP A 854 -3.51 -47.51 -16.17
C ASP A 854 -2.63 -46.94 -15.03
N LEU A 855 -2.92 -45.70 -14.63
CA LEU A 855 -2.48 -45.06 -13.40
C LEU A 855 -3.52 -45.21 -12.28
N ASP A 856 -3.06 -45.20 -11.03
CA ASP A 856 -3.96 -45.16 -9.88
C ASP A 856 -4.93 -43.95 -9.96
N PRO A 857 -6.26 -44.16 -9.97
CA PRO A 857 -7.23 -43.08 -10.18
C PRO A 857 -7.18 -41.97 -9.14
N ASP A 858 -7.00 -42.33 -7.86
CA ASP A 858 -6.92 -41.37 -6.76
C ASP A 858 -5.66 -40.51 -6.92
N TRP A 859 -4.53 -41.11 -7.36
CA TRP A 859 -3.29 -40.39 -7.66
C TRP A 859 -3.45 -39.45 -8.86
N PHE A 860 -4.08 -39.91 -9.95
CA PHE A 860 -4.23 -39.07 -11.15
C PHE A 860 -5.14 -37.87 -10.89
N GLU A 861 -6.29 -38.07 -10.22
CA GLU A 861 -7.21 -37.00 -9.83
C GLU A 861 -6.55 -36.03 -8.82
N GLN A 862 -5.70 -36.51 -7.91
CA GLN A 862 -4.95 -35.66 -6.97
C GLN A 862 -3.88 -34.79 -7.64
N ASN A 863 -3.26 -35.24 -8.73
CA ASN A 863 -2.24 -34.46 -9.42
C ASN A 863 -2.83 -33.52 -10.49
N THR A 864 -3.92 -33.91 -11.18
CA THR A 864 -4.47 -33.15 -12.32
C THR A 864 -5.83 -32.51 -12.09
N GLY A 865 -6.63 -33.02 -11.14
CA GLY A 865 -8.06 -32.69 -11.03
C GLY A 865 -8.94 -33.26 -12.15
N GLU A 866 -8.37 -34.01 -13.09
CA GLU A 866 -9.07 -34.67 -14.19
C GLU A 866 -9.34 -36.15 -13.91
N SER A 867 -10.27 -36.75 -14.67
CA SER A 867 -10.52 -38.19 -14.61
C SER A 867 -9.51 -38.96 -15.47
N PRO A 868 -9.07 -40.16 -15.05
CA PRO A 868 -8.33 -41.13 -15.88
C PRO A 868 -9.00 -41.48 -17.22
N SER A 869 -10.32 -41.28 -17.34
CA SER A 869 -11.13 -41.64 -18.50
C SER A 869 -11.65 -40.41 -19.26
N PRO A 870 -11.58 -40.38 -20.61
CA PRO A 870 -11.09 -41.43 -21.50
C PRO A 870 -9.56 -41.58 -21.49
N ALA A 871 -9.10 -42.79 -21.86
CA ALA A 871 -7.69 -43.08 -22.11
C ALA A 871 -7.05 -42.07 -23.08
N ARG A 872 -5.91 -41.50 -22.67
CA ARG A 872 -5.04 -40.60 -23.46
C ARG A 872 -3.58 -40.79 -23.01
N PRO A 873 -2.59 -40.57 -23.89
CA PRO A 873 -1.17 -40.62 -23.51
C PRO A 873 -0.84 -39.56 -22.44
N LEU A 874 0.06 -39.86 -21.51
CA LEU A 874 0.43 -38.91 -20.44
C LEU A 874 1.04 -37.60 -20.98
N SER A 875 1.69 -37.60 -22.15
CA SER A 875 2.19 -36.37 -22.78
C SER A 875 1.14 -35.56 -23.56
N GLU A 876 -0.10 -36.05 -23.69
CA GLU A 876 -1.26 -35.30 -24.20
C GLU A 876 -2.16 -34.76 -23.08
N VAL A 877 -1.75 -34.89 -21.81
CA VAL A 877 -2.39 -34.24 -20.66
C VAL A 877 -1.81 -32.82 -20.51
N GLU A 878 -2.63 -31.79 -20.69
CA GLU A 878 -2.22 -30.40 -20.46
C GLU A 878 -1.86 -30.19 -18.97
N GLU A 879 -0.85 -29.35 -18.72
CA GLU A 879 -0.24 -29.09 -17.40
C GLU A 879 0.31 -30.29 -16.59
N LEU A 880 0.27 -31.55 -17.05
CA LEU A 880 0.75 -32.68 -16.23
C LEU A 880 2.27 -32.64 -15.97
N PHE A 881 2.64 -32.20 -14.76
CA PHE A 881 3.98 -32.33 -14.19
C PHE A 881 3.94 -32.88 -12.77
N LEU A 882 4.97 -33.62 -12.36
CA LEU A 882 5.14 -34.01 -10.96
C LEU A 882 6.10 -33.06 -10.25
N PRO A 883 5.65 -32.31 -9.23
CA PRO A 883 6.53 -31.55 -8.37
C PRO A 883 7.23 -32.49 -7.37
N ILE A 884 8.55 -32.38 -7.32
CA ILE A 884 9.45 -33.29 -6.59
C ILE A 884 10.30 -32.43 -5.65
N SER A 885 10.20 -32.65 -4.34
CA SER A 885 11.07 -31.98 -3.37
C SER A 885 12.18 -32.90 -2.85
N ILE A 886 13.39 -32.35 -2.74
CA ILE A 886 14.48 -32.90 -1.95
C ILE A 886 14.59 -32.01 -0.70
N PRO A 887 14.18 -32.50 0.49
CA PRO A 887 14.20 -31.71 1.71
C PRO A 887 15.61 -31.21 2.08
N ALA A 888 15.67 -30.04 2.71
CA ALA A 888 16.90 -29.47 3.26
C ALA A 888 17.70 -30.53 4.07
N GLY A 889 19.02 -30.57 3.87
CA GLY A 889 19.90 -31.54 4.50
C GLY A 889 19.92 -32.95 3.87
N GLN A 890 19.06 -33.26 2.88
CA GLN A 890 19.03 -34.56 2.20
C GLN A 890 19.86 -34.58 0.90
N LEU A 891 20.29 -35.77 0.48
CA LEU A 891 20.91 -36.00 -0.82
C LEU A 891 19.96 -36.60 -1.87
N SER A 892 18.85 -37.21 -1.47
CA SER A 892 17.96 -37.91 -2.41
C SER A 892 16.52 -37.98 -1.94
N THR A 893 15.60 -38.01 -2.89
CA THR A 893 14.17 -38.34 -2.71
C THR A 893 13.79 -39.50 -3.64
N GLU A 894 12.62 -40.10 -3.44
CA GLU A 894 12.07 -41.13 -4.34
C GLU A 894 10.76 -40.64 -4.97
N VAL A 895 10.67 -40.81 -6.28
CA VAL A 895 9.57 -40.33 -7.13
C VAL A 895 8.86 -41.53 -7.70
N THR A 896 7.53 -41.55 -7.56
CA THR A 896 6.73 -42.76 -7.74
C THR A 896 5.49 -42.46 -8.58
N VAL A 897 5.31 -43.23 -9.66
CA VAL A 897 4.12 -43.24 -10.51
C VAL A 897 3.40 -44.58 -10.29
N PRO A 898 2.28 -44.61 -9.55
CA PRO A 898 1.53 -45.84 -9.28
C PRO A 898 0.68 -46.25 -10.50
N THR A 899 0.78 -47.51 -10.90
CA THR A 899 -0.10 -48.09 -11.94
C THR A 899 -1.26 -48.86 -11.32
N THR A 900 -2.36 -49.01 -12.06
CA THR A 900 -3.49 -49.91 -11.75
C THR A 900 -3.68 -50.91 -12.90
N PRO A 901 -4.16 -52.15 -12.64
CA PRO A 901 -4.68 -53.00 -13.71
C PRO A 901 -6.06 -52.48 -14.14
N ASP A 902 -6.30 -52.35 -15.44
CA ASP A 902 -7.57 -51.89 -16.00
C ASP A 902 -8.45 -53.07 -16.49
N GLY A 903 -7.81 -54.16 -16.96
CA GLY A 903 -8.45 -55.37 -17.48
C GLY A 903 -8.58 -55.46 -19.01
N VAL A 904 -7.93 -54.56 -19.75
CA VAL A 904 -7.68 -54.68 -21.20
C VAL A 904 -6.44 -55.57 -21.42
N SER A 905 -5.92 -55.70 -22.64
CA SER A 905 -4.64 -56.38 -22.90
C SER A 905 -3.94 -55.72 -24.06
N GLU A 906 -2.69 -55.32 -23.83
CA GLU A 906 -2.07 -54.15 -24.45
C GLU A 906 -0.60 -54.46 -24.85
N PRO A 907 0.08 -53.59 -25.62
CA PRO A 907 1.53 -53.71 -25.83
C PRO A 907 2.35 -53.40 -24.56
N GLU A 908 3.66 -53.66 -24.58
CA GLU A 908 4.56 -53.12 -23.56
C GLU A 908 4.58 -51.59 -23.66
N GLU A 909 3.92 -50.94 -22.70
CA GLU A 909 3.77 -49.50 -22.61
C GLU A 909 4.99 -48.86 -21.96
N SER A 910 5.24 -47.59 -22.27
CA SER A 910 6.39 -46.84 -21.77
C SER A 910 5.99 -45.45 -21.31
N LEU A 911 6.75 -44.88 -20.37
CA LEU A 911 6.66 -43.47 -20.03
C LEU A 911 8.03 -42.81 -20.11
N ARG A 912 8.02 -41.50 -20.34
CA ARG A 912 9.20 -40.65 -20.30
C ARG A 912 8.86 -39.36 -19.57
N MET A 913 9.66 -39.00 -18.57
CA MET A 913 9.59 -37.70 -17.90
C MET A 913 10.93 -36.98 -17.99
N GLN A 914 10.90 -35.68 -18.26
CA GLN A 914 12.06 -34.80 -18.22
C GLN A 914 12.08 -34.09 -16.87
N LEU A 915 13.07 -34.38 -16.01
CA LEU A 915 13.31 -33.49 -14.87
C LEU A 915 13.76 -32.14 -15.40
N THR A 916 13.25 -31.07 -14.81
CA THR A 916 13.77 -29.73 -15.02
C THR A 916 14.07 -29.08 -13.67
N THR A 917 15.24 -28.45 -13.64
CA THR A 917 15.68 -27.56 -12.59
C THR A 917 15.93 -26.19 -13.23
N TRP A 918 16.75 -25.37 -12.58
CA TRP A 918 16.85 -23.95 -12.86
C TRP A 918 18.29 -23.42 -12.79
N ASP A 919 18.48 -22.26 -13.42
CA ASP A 919 19.64 -21.40 -13.24
C ASP A 919 19.22 -20.17 -12.40
N GLU A 920 20.02 -19.81 -11.40
CA GLU A 920 19.75 -18.70 -10.49
C GLU A 920 20.00 -17.31 -11.09
N GLU A 921 20.97 -17.18 -12.00
CA GLU A 921 21.47 -15.87 -12.46
C GLU A 921 20.58 -15.28 -13.57
N ASN A 922 19.80 -16.12 -14.26
CA ASN A 922 18.98 -15.75 -15.41
C ASN A 922 17.55 -16.31 -15.40
N GLY A 923 17.26 -17.34 -14.60
CA GLY A 923 15.93 -17.97 -14.52
C GLY A 923 15.56 -18.88 -15.71
N GLU A 924 16.52 -19.29 -16.55
CA GLU A 924 16.29 -20.15 -17.73
C GLU A 924 16.28 -21.66 -17.37
N PRO A 925 15.50 -22.49 -18.08
CA PRO A 925 15.27 -23.89 -17.72
C PRO A 925 16.50 -24.77 -17.92
N VAL A 926 16.97 -25.36 -16.83
CA VAL A 926 18.05 -26.35 -16.85
C VAL A 926 17.45 -27.75 -16.94
N GLU A 927 17.63 -28.42 -18.08
CA GLU A 927 17.21 -29.81 -18.25
C GLU A 927 18.06 -30.74 -17.36
N GLY A 928 17.38 -31.50 -16.52
CA GLY A 928 17.96 -32.55 -15.68
C GLY A 928 17.98 -33.92 -16.39
N PRO A 929 18.13 -35.02 -15.62
CA PRO A 929 18.05 -36.36 -16.18
C PRO A 929 16.64 -36.69 -16.68
N VAL A 930 16.57 -37.50 -17.73
CA VAL A 930 15.32 -38.13 -18.19
C VAL A 930 15.04 -39.38 -17.35
N LEU A 931 13.82 -39.51 -16.84
CA LEU A 931 13.28 -40.73 -16.28
C LEU A 931 12.57 -41.50 -17.40
N THR A 932 12.76 -42.81 -17.45
CA THR A 932 12.02 -43.72 -18.33
C THR A 932 11.55 -44.93 -17.53
N GLY A 933 10.40 -45.48 -17.89
CA GLY A 933 9.91 -46.73 -17.34
C GLY A 933 9.01 -47.48 -18.31
N THR A 934 8.77 -48.77 -18.05
CA THR A 934 7.92 -49.66 -18.88
C THR A 934 6.92 -50.44 -18.02
N VAL A 935 5.68 -50.55 -18.51
CA VAL A 935 4.55 -51.25 -17.87
C VAL A 935 4.12 -52.45 -18.74
N ARG A 936 3.45 -53.43 -18.14
CA ARG A 936 2.93 -54.65 -18.80
C ARG A 936 1.68 -55.17 -18.09
N ASP A 937 0.82 -55.82 -18.87
CA ASP A 937 -0.39 -56.53 -18.47
C ASP A 937 -0.22 -57.36 -17.19
N ALA A 938 -1.18 -57.26 -16.27
CA ALA A 938 -1.35 -58.24 -15.19
C ALA A 938 -1.87 -59.60 -15.74
N GLN A 939 -1.25 -60.71 -15.30
CA GLN A 939 -1.59 -62.09 -15.72
C GLN A 939 -2.64 -62.80 -14.85
#